data_AF-A0A6H1MRY7-F1
#
_entry.id   AF-A0A6H1MRY7-F1
#
_cell.length_a   1.000
_cell.length_b   1.000
_cell.length_c   1.000
_cell.angle_alpha   90.00
_cell.angle_beta   90.00
_cell.angle_gamma   90.00
#
_symmetry.space_group_name_H-M   'P 1'
#
loop_
_entity.id
_entity.type
_entity.pdbx_description
1 polymer ?
#
loop_
_entity_poly.entity_id
_entity_poly.type
_entity_poly.pdbx_seq_one_letter_code
_entity_poly.pdbx_strand_id
1 'polypeptide(L)'
;MAGERHHLHAVGGEDPIWRLWSELPEPWKGPVIGDGIEDWDKITENDDRKIDLTGLPDPIPAELAWMSHWQALDRTRSAVLGTNQLANILRRAGSENHPFPPSIRAMDGETAVALQRWFYATRWGRLPPHGSVARLRVIFHFSRLALLARCSDGPWWSLDEWHPRCDPRIPLSEHEPQAHYGCSPSRISHPWLREAAKWCLGTQMEAGILRWSTVSQERMRCLVRFDRWLSTFADPLDVLGDPAHAVQLAAAFRRWDSDPANRLTRQSERRFAHKPVHPRQINDDLRAVAELFAFVAANPAEARQVLGVEPWSRVTDAHAAGWFRQVSRIPHQRDLNDEHYVDDHALAQIPAALPLLGLGRDEQMALTRGDGHQISARGFDDPQAMRMILLQILTGRRASEIRTCLFDCLSPVPNKTVDAAEGEEVARFHYAQSKIDIAPDNILVDREVVAIIEEQQQWIRERFPGITPRNLFMQRTGNRQGDKPYPSGTYNWMLREFSKTVKITDSKGKPVGLSHTHRFRHTQLTRLAELGLPVHVLMRYAGHATPSMSMHYVAARQEHAEQAFLATAKLRADGTHVTFSRDDHDSMHLLNRADRFLPHGWCMLPPLQTCDKGNVCLTCSVFVTDASHQPALERQLAETEALINRTTTAFQEQHGRPMPEDNIWLLQRRAEHAALTKLLATIRTKPGQAVQGAGCGAAPTVPVALTLDLDRHRRTRP
;
A
#
# COMPACT_ATOMS: atom_id res chain seq x y z
N MET A 1 15.59 9.49 -41.50
CA MET A 1 15.37 10.95 -41.32
C MET A 1 13.87 11.20 -41.28
N ALA A 2 13.28 11.17 -40.08
CA ALA A 2 11.91 11.59 -39.78
C ALA A 2 11.75 11.49 -38.25
N GLY A 3 12.43 12.38 -37.54
CA GLY A 3 12.41 12.47 -36.09
C GLY A 3 12.30 13.93 -35.72
N GLU A 4 11.23 14.57 -36.17
CA GLU A 4 10.83 15.94 -35.85
C GLU A 4 9.48 16.18 -36.53
N ARG A 5 8.39 15.74 -35.90
CA ARG A 5 7.12 16.41 -36.16
C ARG A 5 7.14 17.64 -35.29
N HIS A 6 7.38 18.77 -35.93
CA HIS A 6 7.19 20.10 -35.41
C HIS A 6 5.96 20.13 -34.50
N HIS A 7 6.14 20.68 -33.30
CA HIS A 7 5.04 21.26 -32.55
C HIS A 7 4.22 22.08 -33.56
N LEU A 8 2.98 21.65 -33.83
CA LEU A 8 2.08 22.38 -34.70
C LEU A 8 1.75 23.70 -33.99
N HIS A 9 2.62 24.70 -34.17
CA HIS A 9 2.30 26.07 -33.85
C HIS A 9 1.25 26.52 -34.84
N ALA A 10 0.18 27.15 -34.36
CA ALA A 10 -0.69 27.92 -35.23
C ALA A 10 0.20 28.92 -35.99
N VAL A 11 0.08 28.96 -37.32
CA VAL A 11 0.78 29.93 -38.16
C VAL A 11 0.43 31.33 -37.64
N GLY A 12 1.38 32.02 -37.01
CA GLY A 12 1.21 33.36 -36.43
C GLY A 12 1.17 33.44 -34.89
N GLY A 13 1.32 32.34 -34.15
CA GLY A 13 1.43 32.39 -32.67
C GLY A 13 2.83 32.81 -32.20
N GLU A 14 2.91 33.71 -31.22
CA GLU A 14 4.16 34.00 -30.50
C GLU A 14 4.74 32.72 -29.87
N ASP A 15 6.07 32.57 -29.90
CA ASP A 15 6.74 31.44 -29.26
C ASP A 15 6.35 31.36 -27.77
N PRO A 16 5.81 30.21 -27.27
CA PRO A 16 5.35 30.05 -25.88
C PRO A 16 6.36 30.47 -24.82
N ILE A 17 7.66 30.45 -25.13
CA ILE A 17 8.69 30.94 -24.21
C ILE A 17 8.50 32.40 -23.82
N TRP A 18 7.96 33.25 -24.70
CA TRP A 18 7.79 34.68 -24.41
C TRP A 18 6.67 34.93 -23.41
N ARG A 19 5.67 34.04 -23.34
CA ARG A 19 4.69 34.03 -22.24
C ARG A 19 5.35 33.69 -20.91
N LEU A 20 6.21 32.67 -20.89
CA LEU A 20 6.95 32.30 -19.68
C LEU A 20 7.94 33.40 -19.25
N TRP A 21 8.56 34.08 -20.22
CA TRP A 21 9.46 35.20 -19.98
C TRP A 21 8.74 36.41 -19.39
N SER A 22 7.53 36.73 -19.85
CA SER A 22 6.76 37.86 -19.30
C SER A 22 6.31 37.61 -17.85
N GLU A 23 6.03 36.35 -17.52
CA GLU A 23 5.69 35.88 -16.16
C GLU A 23 6.91 35.79 -15.22
N LEU A 24 8.15 35.84 -15.73
CA LEU A 24 9.33 35.80 -14.87
C LEU A 24 9.39 37.02 -13.94
N PRO A 25 9.85 36.87 -12.68
CA PRO A 25 10.14 38.02 -11.84
C PRO A 25 11.30 38.83 -12.41
N GLU A 26 11.25 40.15 -12.22
CA GLU A 26 12.21 41.09 -12.84
C GLU A 26 13.69 40.77 -12.54
N PRO A 27 14.11 40.38 -11.32
CA PRO A 27 15.51 40.00 -11.05
C PRO A 27 16.02 38.77 -11.81
N TRP A 28 15.10 37.97 -12.38
CA TRP A 28 15.42 36.81 -13.22
C TRP A 28 15.45 37.15 -14.71
N LYS A 29 15.11 38.39 -15.08
CA LYS A 29 15.20 38.89 -16.46
C LYS A 29 16.52 39.62 -16.63
N GLY A 30 17.22 39.31 -17.71
CA GLY A 30 18.39 40.07 -18.13
C GLY A 30 19.58 39.19 -18.51
N PRO A 31 20.67 39.84 -18.96
CA PRO A 31 21.87 39.15 -19.44
C PRO A 31 22.69 38.53 -18.30
N VAL A 32 22.55 39.07 -17.07
CA VAL A 32 23.23 38.55 -15.88
C VAL A 32 22.21 38.42 -14.74
N ILE A 33 22.06 37.22 -14.18
CA ILE A 33 21.07 36.89 -13.15
C ILE A 33 21.79 36.56 -11.84
N GLY A 34 21.33 37.17 -10.75
CA GLY A 34 21.82 36.90 -9.38
C GLY A 34 21.73 38.12 -8.46
N ASP A 35 21.88 39.33 -9.01
CA ASP A 35 21.71 40.57 -8.23
C ASP A 35 20.23 40.83 -7.94
N GLY A 36 19.92 41.26 -6.71
CA GLY A 36 18.56 41.59 -6.30
C GLY A 36 17.64 40.38 -6.05
N ILE A 37 18.16 39.15 -6.13
CA ILE A 37 17.45 37.93 -5.71
C ILE A 37 17.78 37.68 -4.23
N GLU A 38 16.74 37.68 -3.39
CA GLU A 38 16.87 37.38 -1.96
C GLU A 38 17.40 35.95 -1.74
N ASP A 39 18.30 35.77 -0.77
CA ASP A 39 18.88 34.46 -0.42
C ASP A 39 19.56 33.73 -1.62
N TRP A 40 20.17 34.47 -2.54
CA TRP A 40 20.86 33.92 -3.72
C TRP A 40 21.88 32.83 -3.37
N ASP A 41 22.62 32.99 -2.27
CA ASP A 41 23.56 32.00 -1.74
C ASP A 41 22.89 30.66 -1.38
N LYS A 42 21.66 30.70 -0.86
CA LYS A 42 20.86 29.50 -0.56
C LYS A 42 20.26 28.87 -1.82
N ILE A 43 20.00 29.68 -2.84
CA ILE A 43 19.43 29.26 -4.13
C ILE A 43 20.49 28.62 -5.03
N THR A 44 21.75 29.05 -4.96
CA THR A 44 22.81 28.55 -5.84
C THR A 44 23.65 27.42 -5.25
N GLU A 45 24.50 26.84 -6.09
CA GLU A 45 25.55 25.90 -5.66
C GLU A 45 26.81 26.59 -5.15
N ASN A 46 27.02 27.88 -5.41
CA ASN A 46 28.30 28.55 -5.20
C ASN A 46 28.11 30.03 -4.84
N ASP A 47 27.47 30.29 -3.69
CA ASP A 47 27.32 31.55 -2.97
C ASP A 47 27.27 32.84 -3.83
N ASP A 48 28.41 33.31 -4.35
CA ASP A 48 28.62 34.60 -5.01
C ASP A 48 28.44 34.60 -6.55
N ARG A 49 28.38 33.44 -7.19
CA ARG A 49 28.40 33.37 -8.67
C ARG A 49 27.05 33.73 -9.28
N LYS A 50 27.11 34.55 -10.33
CA LYS A 50 25.96 34.96 -11.16
C LYS A 50 25.83 34.10 -12.41
N ILE A 51 24.63 33.98 -12.94
CA ILE A 51 24.39 33.36 -14.25
C ILE A 51 24.63 34.42 -15.34
N ASP A 52 25.50 34.14 -16.31
CA ASP A 52 25.82 35.04 -17.43
C ASP A 52 25.34 34.45 -18.75
N LEU A 53 24.26 35.04 -19.26
CA LEU A 53 23.56 34.69 -20.50
C LEU A 53 23.90 35.67 -21.64
N THR A 54 24.80 36.61 -21.42
CA THR A 54 25.17 37.65 -22.39
C THR A 54 25.65 37.05 -23.71
N GLY A 55 25.17 37.58 -24.84
CA GLY A 55 25.64 37.21 -26.18
C GLY A 55 25.17 35.85 -26.69
N LEU A 56 24.19 35.22 -26.03
CA LEU A 56 23.50 34.04 -26.55
C LEU A 56 22.37 34.46 -27.51
N PRO A 57 22.10 33.69 -28.58
CA PRO A 57 21.01 33.99 -29.52
C PRO A 57 19.65 33.59 -28.92
N ASP A 58 18.61 34.37 -29.22
CA ASP A 58 17.24 34.03 -28.84
C ASP A 58 16.77 32.71 -29.49
N PRO A 59 15.93 31.91 -28.79
CA PRO A 59 15.34 32.15 -27.46
C PRO A 59 16.17 31.60 -26.28
N ILE A 60 17.43 31.21 -26.49
CA ILE A 60 18.24 30.48 -25.48
C ILE A 60 18.37 31.23 -24.13
N PRO A 61 18.64 32.56 -24.09
CA PRO A 61 18.68 33.29 -22.81
C PRO A 61 17.38 33.15 -22.02
N ALA A 62 16.23 33.29 -22.68
CA ALA A 62 14.92 33.21 -22.04
C ALA A 62 14.65 31.83 -21.44
N GLU A 63 14.99 30.78 -22.20
CA GLU A 63 14.86 29.39 -21.75
C GLU A 63 15.76 29.08 -20.54
N LEU A 64 17.03 29.50 -20.57
CA LEU A 64 17.97 29.25 -19.47
C LEU A 64 17.63 30.06 -18.21
N ALA A 65 17.18 31.29 -18.37
CA ALA A 65 16.69 32.12 -17.27
C ALA A 65 15.48 31.48 -16.60
N TRP A 66 14.48 31.09 -17.40
CA TRP A 66 13.27 30.44 -16.90
C TRP A 66 13.57 29.11 -16.20
N MET A 67 14.42 28.28 -16.81
CA MET A 67 14.85 27.02 -16.19
C MET A 67 15.53 27.23 -14.84
N SER A 68 16.36 28.27 -14.73
CA SER A 68 17.07 28.60 -13.48
C SER A 68 16.12 29.12 -12.40
N HIS A 69 15.12 29.92 -12.79
CA HIS A 69 14.05 30.37 -11.90
C HIS A 69 13.17 29.20 -11.43
N TRP A 70 12.80 28.30 -12.36
CA TRP A 70 12.04 27.09 -12.03
C TRP A 70 12.78 26.21 -11.02
N GLN A 71 14.10 26.05 -11.16
CA GLN A 71 14.92 25.31 -10.18
C GLN A 71 14.82 25.93 -8.78
N ALA A 72 14.87 27.27 -8.68
CA ALA A 72 14.73 27.99 -7.43
C ALA A 72 13.34 27.78 -6.78
N LEU A 73 12.26 27.85 -7.57
CA LEU A 73 10.89 27.56 -7.11
C LEU A 73 10.72 26.11 -6.64
N ASP A 74 11.31 25.17 -7.37
CA ASP A 74 11.37 23.74 -7.03
C ASP A 74 12.35 23.46 -5.86
N ARG A 75 12.98 24.51 -5.30
CA ARG A 75 14.00 24.50 -4.22
C ARG A 75 15.16 23.53 -4.48
N THR A 76 15.42 23.24 -5.75
CA THR A 76 16.70 22.66 -6.19
C THR A 76 17.71 23.79 -6.32
N ARG A 77 19.01 23.49 -6.14
CA ARG A 77 20.03 24.54 -6.36
C ARG A 77 20.03 24.90 -7.84
N SER A 78 19.94 26.19 -8.15
CA SER A 78 20.12 26.67 -9.51
C SER A 78 21.54 26.31 -9.97
N ALA A 79 21.64 25.64 -11.11
CA ALA A 79 22.89 25.04 -11.60
C ALA A 79 23.84 26.08 -12.24
N VAL A 80 24.16 27.17 -11.52
CA VAL A 80 24.88 28.36 -12.04
C VAL A 80 26.13 28.00 -12.85
N LEU A 81 27.00 27.14 -12.31
CA LEU A 81 28.22 26.73 -13.01
C LEU A 81 27.93 25.96 -14.29
N GLY A 82 26.93 25.08 -14.25
CA GLY A 82 26.50 24.32 -15.41
C GLY A 82 25.93 25.25 -16.48
N THR A 83 25.04 26.17 -16.09
CA THR A 83 24.41 27.13 -16.99
C THR A 83 25.45 28.03 -17.64
N ASN A 84 26.39 28.58 -16.87
CA ASN A 84 27.48 29.41 -17.41
C ASN A 84 28.43 28.62 -18.32
N GLN A 85 28.70 27.36 -17.97
CA GLN A 85 29.51 26.50 -18.82
C GLN A 85 28.83 26.25 -20.17
N LEU A 86 27.54 25.93 -20.16
CA LEU A 86 26.75 25.76 -21.38
C LEU A 86 26.70 27.05 -22.19
N ALA A 87 26.43 28.19 -21.55
CA ALA A 87 26.42 29.50 -22.19
C ALA A 87 27.76 29.80 -22.89
N ASN A 88 28.89 29.51 -22.24
CA ASN A 88 30.20 29.69 -22.83
C ASN A 88 30.45 28.74 -24.03
N ILE A 89 30.00 27.49 -23.94
CA ILE A 89 30.08 26.53 -25.05
C ILE A 89 29.29 27.04 -26.27
N LEU A 90 28.05 27.51 -26.05
CA LEU A 90 27.17 28.02 -27.10
C LEU A 90 27.68 29.32 -27.73
N ARG A 91 28.19 30.26 -26.92
CA ARG A 91 28.86 31.47 -27.41
C ARG A 91 30.02 31.11 -28.34
N ARG A 92 30.87 30.17 -27.92
CA ARG A 92 32.00 29.74 -28.73
C ARG A 92 31.55 29.05 -30.01
N ALA A 93 30.56 28.16 -29.92
CA ALA A 93 29.98 27.50 -31.07
C ALA A 93 29.44 28.51 -32.10
N GLY A 94 28.74 29.55 -31.64
CA GLY A 94 28.31 30.66 -32.49
C GLY A 94 29.48 31.40 -33.14
N SER A 95 30.53 31.74 -32.37
CA SER A 95 31.70 32.46 -32.91
C SER A 95 32.53 31.66 -33.91
N GLU A 96 32.55 30.33 -33.80
CA GLU A 96 33.29 29.43 -34.68
C GLU A 96 32.40 28.79 -35.77
N ASN A 97 31.15 29.25 -35.93
CA ASN A 97 30.15 28.69 -36.84
C ASN A 97 29.96 27.17 -36.70
N HIS A 98 30.12 26.65 -35.48
CA HIS A 98 29.81 25.25 -35.17
C HIS A 98 28.30 25.09 -34.98
N PRO A 99 27.64 24.13 -35.66
CA PRO A 99 26.20 23.98 -35.58
C PRO A 99 25.74 23.52 -34.19
N PHE A 100 24.69 24.14 -33.68
CA PHE A 100 23.97 23.70 -32.48
C PHE A 100 22.47 23.96 -32.64
N PRO A 101 21.60 23.22 -31.91
CA PRO A 101 20.15 23.44 -31.97
C PRO A 101 19.76 24.89 -31.64
N PRO A 102 18.78 25.48 -32.34
CA PRO A 102 18.40 26.89 -32.17
C PRO A 102 17.77 27.19 -30.81
N SER A 103 17.37 26.18 -30.05
CA SER A 103 16.79 26.31 -28.71
C SER A 103 17.22 25.17 -27.79
N ILE A 104 17.16 25.38 -26.47
CA ILE A 104 17.32 24.36 -25.43
C ILE A 104 16.18 23.33 -25.51
N ARG A 105 14.96 23.74 -25.91
CA ARG A 105 13.86 22.81 -26.17
C ARG A 105 14.21 21.82 -27.29
N ALA A 106 14.87 22.26 -28.36
CA ALA A 106 15.32 21.40 -29.46
C ALA A 106 16.63 20.62 -29.15
N MET A 107 17.32 20.95 -28.07
CA MET A 107 18.59 20.31 -27.71
C MET A 107 18.37 19.16 -26.73
N ASP A 108 18.63 17.92 -27.13
CA ASP A 108 18.61 16.80 -26.20
C ASP A 108 19.93 16.68 -25.40
N GLY A 109 19.94 15.78 -24.41
CA GLY A 109 21.10 15.58 -23.55
C GLY A 109 22.32 15.02 -24.29
N GLU A 110 22.12 14.22 -25.35
CA GLU A 110 23.22 13.67 -26.14
C GLU A 110 23.89 14.76 -26.99
N THR A 111 23.09 15.63 -27.60
CA THR A 111 23.55 16.80 -28.36
C THR A 111 24.30 17.77 -27.45
N ALA A 112 23.78 18.06 -26.26
CA ALA A 112 24.48 18.90 -25.29
C ALA A 112 25.84 18.31 -24.87
N VAL A 113 25.92 16.99 -24.66
CA VAL A 113 27.19 16.30 -24.35
C VAL A 113 28.14 16.30 -25.56
N ALA A 114 27.62 16.14 -26.78
CA ALA A 114 28.41 16.24 -28.00
C ALA A 114 29.04 17.63 -28.17
N LEU A 115 28.26 18.70 -27.96
CA LEU A 115 28.75 20.09 -27.95
C LEU A 115 29.81 20.31 -26.88
N GLN A 116 29.63 19.76 -25.68
CA GLN A 116 30.65 19.84 -24.63
C GLN A 116 31.94 19.10 -25.03
N ARG A 117 31.83 17.91 -25.64
CA ARG A 117 33.01 17.16 -26.11
C ARG A 117 33.76 17.93 -27.19
N TRP A 118 33.05 18.49 -28.17
CA TRP A 118 33.63 19.36 -29.19
C TRP A 118 34.37 20.54 -28.55
N PHE A 119 33.71 21.29 -27.66
CA PHE A 119 34.32 22.45 -27.00
C PHE A 119 35.60 22.09 -26.25
N TYR A 120 35.61 20.96 -25.53
CA TYR A 120 36.77 20.50 -24.77
C TYR A 120 37.92 20.07 -25.68
N ALA A 121 37.62 19.37 -26.79
CA ALA A 121 38.60 18.97 -27.78
C ALA A 121 39.24 20.20 -28.43
N THR A 122 38.43 21.16 -28.88
CA THR A 122 38.91 22.39 -29.55
C THR A 122 39.67 23.32 -28.60
N ARG A 123 39.26 23.42 -27.32
CA ARG A 123 39.90 24.34 -26.36
C ARG A 123 41.16 23.78 -25.71
N TRP A 124 41.17 22.49 -25.37
CA TRP A 124 42.19 21.89 -24.52
C TRP A 124 42.79 20.61 -25.08
N GLY A 125 42.40 20.16 -26.28
CA GLY A 125 42.93 18.93 -26.89
C GLY A 125 42.57 17.66 -26.11
N ARG A 126 41.50 17.66 -25.31
CA ARG A 126 41.10 16.52 -24.47
C ARG A 126 39.58 16.38 -24.35
N LEU A 127 39.11 15.23 -23.89
CA LEU A 127 37.70 15.00 -23.56
C LEU A 127 37.33 15.59 -22.19
N PRO A 128 36.06 15.95 -21.97
CA PRO A 128 35.60 16.48 -20.69
C PRO A 128 35.72 15.45 -19.56
N PRO A 129 36.13 15.87 -18.34
CA PRO A 129 36.14 14.97 -17.20
C PRO A 129 34.71 14.55 -16.83
N HIS A 130 34.55 13.36 -16.25
CA HIS A 130 33.24 12.78 -15.93
C HIS A 130 32.34 13.71 -15.09
N GLY A 131 32.91 14.46 -14.14
CA GLY A 131 32.16 15.43 -13.34
C GLY A 131 31.58 16.60 -14.13
N SER A 132 32.21 17.01 -15.24
CA SER A 132 31.71 18.09 -16.11
C SER A 132 30.48 17.64 -16.93
N VAL A 133 30.48 16.38 -17.38
CA VAL A 133 29.33 15.78 -18.07
C VAL A 133 28.15 15.64 -17.10
N ALA A 134 28.42 15.29 -15.83
CA ALA A 134 27.39 15.18 -14.81
C ALA A 134 26.67 16.52 -14.53
N ARG A 135 27.36 17.66 -14.62
CA ARG A 135 26.75 19.00 -14.43
C ARG A 135 25.71 19.33 -15.52
N LEU A 136 25.99 19.00 -16.78
CA LEU A 136 25.02 19.18 -17.86
C LEU A 136 23.74 18.37 -17.63
N ARG A 137 23.85 17.17 -17.04
CA ARG A 137 22.67 16.37 -16.69
C ARG A 137 21.75 17.09 -15.72
N VAL A 138 22.26 17.91 -14.79
CA VAL A 138 21.42 18.66 -13.84
C VAL A 138 20.52 19.66 -14.58
N ILE A 139 21.06 20.36 -15.57
CA ILE A 139 20.34 21.35 -16.39
C ILE A 139 19.31 20.66 -17.30
N PHE A 140 19.73 19.57 -17.96
CA PHE A 140 18.92 18.84 -18.95
C PHE A 140 17.99 17.78 -18.35
N HIS A 141 17.91 17.67 -17.02
CA HIS A 141 16.98 16.77 -16.35
C HIS A 141 15.64 17.46 -16.04
N PHE A 142 15.35 17.81 -14.78
CA PHE A 142 14.02 18.28 -14.41
C PHE A 142 13.64 19.64 -15.01
N SER A 143 14.57 20.61 -15.00
CA SER A 143 14.30 21.96 -15.49
C SER A 143 13.96 22.00 -16.98
N ARG A 144 14.66 21.21 -17.81
CA ARG A 144 14.33 21.11 -19.23
C ARG A 144 13.00 20.41 -19.46
N LEU A 145 12.71 19.34 -18.71
CA LEU A 145 11.40 18.68 -18.80
C LEU A 145 10.26 19.62 -18.41
N ALA A 146 10.45 20.44 -17.37
CA ALA A 146 9.47 21.44 -16.99
C ALA A 146 9.30 22.52 -18.07
N LEU A 147 10.39 22.94 -18.71
CA LEU A 147 10.34 23.88 -19.84
C LEU A 147 9.53 23.29 -21.01
N LEU A 148 9.81 22.04 -21.39
CA LEU A 148 9.07 21.35 -22.47
C LEU A 148 7.58 21.24 -22.15
N ALA A 149 7.25 20.91 -20.89
CA ALA A 149 5.86 20.82 -20.46
C ALA A 149 5.13 22.16 -20.51
N ARG A 150 5.75 23.23 -20.02
CA ARG A 150 5.16 24.58 -19.98
C ARG A 150 5.06 25.25 -21.33
N CYS A 151 5.96 24.93 -22.26
CA CYS A 151 5.89 25.41 -23.64
C CYS A 151 5.04 24.53 -24.57
N SER A 152 4.35 23.51 -24.05
CA SER A 152 3.51 22.62 -24.85
C SER A 152 2.03 22.94 -24.66
N ASP A 153 1.36 23.37 -25.73
CA ASP A 153 -0.08 23.69 -25.74
C ASP A 153 -0.99 22.45 -25.89
N GLY A 154 -0.42 21.28 -26.18
CA GLY A 154 -1.14 20.02 -26.34
C GLY A 154 -1.48 19.34 -25.01
N PRO A 155 -2.16 18.17 -25.05
CA PRO A 155 -2.34 17.35 -23.87
C PRO A 155 -0.97 16.89 -23.34
N TRP A 156 -0.82 16.79 -22.02
CA TRP A 156 0.46 16.48 -21.38
C TRP A 156 1.09 15.17 -21.90
N TRP A 157 0.26 14.19 -22.25
CA TRP A 157 0.70 12.89 -22.72
C TRP A 157 1.31 12.94 -24.13
N SER A 158 1.16 14.04 -24.88
CA SER A 158 1.81 14.20 -26.19
C SER A 158 3.33 14.37 -26.08
N LEU A 159 3.87 14.62 -24.88
CA LEU A 159 5.31 14.72 -24.64
C LEU A 159 5.99 13.34 -24.65
N ASP A 160 7.26 13.31 -25.02
CA ASP A 160 8.07 12.08 -25.07
C ASP A 160 8.72 11.70 -23.73
N GLU A 161 8.58 12.56 -22.74
CA GLU A 161 9.08 12.40 -21.38
C GLU A 161 8.02 12.88 -20.40
N TRP A 162 7.62 12.02 -19.47
CA TRP A 162 6.58 12.32 -18.49
C TRP A 162 7.15 12.29 -17.09
N HIS A 163 6.97 13.39 -16.36
CA HIS A 163 7.41 13.47 -14.98
C HIS A 163 6.48 14.38 -14.17
N PRO A 164 5.77 13.86 -13.14
CA PRO A 164 4.75 14.65 -12.42
C PRO A 164 5.31 15.89 -11.70
N ARG A 165 6.55 15.80 -11.22
CA ARG A 165 7.28 16.97 -10.69
C ARG A 165 7.41 18.13 -11.70
N CYS A 166 7.54 17.80 -13.00
CA CYS A 166 7.84 18.77 -14.05
C CYS A 166 6.57 19.23 -14.78
N ASP A 167 5.57 18.36 -14.88
CA ASP A 167 4.31 18.63 -15.55
C ASP A 167 3.13 18.44 -14.58
N PRO A 168 2.58 19.53 -14.01
CA PRO A 168 1.47 19.45 -13.06
C PRO A 168 0.14 19.07 -13.71
N ARG A 169 0.05 18.98 -15.05
CA ARG A 169 -1.15 18.53 -15.76
C ARG A 169 -1.36 17.02 -15.63
N ILE A 170 -0.33 16.26 -15.26
CA ILE A 170 -0.43 14.81 -15.06
C ILE A 170 -1.35 14.55 -13.86
N PRO A 171 -2.49 13.85 -14.05
CA PRO A 171 -3.42 13.60 -12.96
C PRO A 171 -2.83 12.60 -11.96
N LEU A 172 -2.72 13.03 -10.70
CA LEU A 172 -2.22 12.20 -9.61
C LEU A 172 -3.31 12.00 -8.54
N SER A 173 -3.26 10.84 -7.89
CA SER A 173 -3.98 10.66 -6.63
C SER A 173 -3.32 11.48 -5.52
N GLU A 174 -4.10 11.91 -4.53
CA GLU A 174 -3.63 12.75 -3.41
C GLU A 174 -2.38 12.17 -2.71
N HIS A 175 -2.34 10.85 -2.58
CA HIS A 175 -1.29 10.08 -1.93
C HIS A 175 -0.51 9.18 -2.91
N GLU A 176 -0.25 9.65 -4.13
CA GLU A 176 0.41 8.86 -5.18
C GLU A 176 1.82 8.36 -4.76
N PRO A 177 2.03 7.03 -4.59
CA PRO A 177 3.29 6.51 -4.07
C PRO A 177 4.51 6.73 -4.98
N GLN A 178 4.30 6.90 -6.30
CA GLN A 178 5.38 7.02 -7.28
C GLN A 178 5.44 8.39 -7.96
N ALA A 179 4.88 9.44 -7.34
CA ALA A 179 4.85 10.79 -7.90
C ALA A 179 6.24 11.37 -8.21
N HIS A 180 7.29 10.86 -7.55
CA HIS A 180 8.68 11.28 -7.74
C HIS A 180 9.43 10.50 -8.84
N TYR A 181 8.78 9.54 -9.51
CA TYR A 181 9.35 8.84 -10.65
C TYR A 181 8.67 9.26 -11.95
N GLY A 182 9.48 9.62 -12.95
CA GLY A 182 9.05 9.78 -14.33
C GLY A 182 9.06 8.47 -15.13
N CYS A 183 8.48 8.52 -16.32
CA CYS A 183 8.67 7.51 -17.36
C CYS A 183 8.78 8.18 -18.73
N SER A 184 9.33 7.43 -19.69
CA SER A 184 9.81 7.99 -20.96
C SER A 184 9.22 7.22 -22.13
N PRO A 185 8.09 7.70 -22.71
CA PRO A 185 7.57 7.17 -23.98
C PRO A 185 8.61 7.11 -25.09
N SER A 186 9.59 8.02 -25.09
CA SER A 186 10.74 8.03 -26.01
C SER A 186 11.48 6.71 -26.14
N ARG A 187 11.39 5.83 -25.12
CA ARG A 187 11.99 4.49 -25.10
C ARG A 187 11.33 3.48 -26.04
N ILE A 188 10.12 3.78 -26.52
CA ILE A 188 9.46 3.00 -27.58
C ILE A 188 10.04 3.49 -28.91
N SER A 189 10.81 2.63 -29.57
CA SER A 189 11.55 2.97 -30.79
C SER A 189 10.65 3.13 -32.02
N HIS A 190 9.57 2.36 -32.12
CA HIS A 190 8.62 2.45 -33.23
C HIS A 190 7.66 3.63 -33.05
N PRO A 191 7.67 4.66 -33.94
CA PRO A 191 6.88 5.88 -33.74
C PRO A 191 5.36 5.63 -33.70
N TRP A 192 4.84 4.74 -34.56
CA TRP A 192 3.41 4.40 -34.59
C TRP A 192 2.92 3.77 -33.27
N LEU A 193 3.78 2.99 -32.61
CA LEU A 193 3.50 2.36 -31.32
C LEU A 193 3.64 3.38 -30.19
N ARG A 194 4.65 4.24 -30.26
CA ARG A 194 4.89 5.31 -29.27
C ARG A 194 3.68 6.23 -29.16
N GLU A 195 3.17 6.74 -30.28
CA GLU A 195 2.04 7.67 -30.27
C GLU A 195 0.75 6.99 -29.78
N ALA A 196 0.51 5.73 -30.16
CA ALA A 196 -0.63 4.97 -29.66
C ALA A 196 -0.54 4.70 -28.15
N ALA A 197 0.65 4.35 -27.66
CA ALA A 197 0.91 4.17 -26.23
C ALA A 197 0.68 5.47 -25.45
N LYS A 198 1.15 6.61 -25.98
CA LYS A 198 0.96 7.94 -25.38
C LYS A 198 -0.51 8.29 -25.26
N TRP A 199 -1.26 8.19 -26.36
CA TRP A 199 -2.69 8.46 -26.38
C TRP A 199 -3.49 7.53 -25.46
N CYS A 200 -3.25 6.21 -25.54
CA CYS A 200 -3.97 5.22 -24.74
C CYS A 200 -3.72 5.38 -23.24
N LEU A 201 -2.45 5.50 -22.82
CA LEU A 201 -2.11 5.62 -21.40
C LEU A 201 -2.51 6.99 -20.84
N GLY A 202 -2.34 8.06 -21.62
CA GLY A 202 -2.76 9.40 -21.25
C GLY A 202 -4.27 9.49 -21.02
N THR A 203 -5.06 9.01 -21.99
CA THR A 203 -6.53 9.01 -21.91
C THR A 203 -7.04 8.17 -20.73
N GLN A 204 -6.50 6.98 -20.52
CA GLN A 204 -6.90 6.14 -19.38
C GLN A 204 -6.53 6.73 -18.02
N MET A 205 -5.46 7.52 -17.94
CA MET A 205 -5.13 8.26 -16.72
C MET A 205 -6.07 9.44 -16.47
N GLU A 206 -6.37 10.22 -17.51
CA GLU A 206 -7.33 11.34 -17.43
C GLU A 206 -8.74 10.85 -17.04
N ALA A 207 -9.14 9.67 -17.52
CA ALA A 207 -10.38 9.02 -17.15
C ALA A 207 -10.37 8.36 -15.75
N GLY A 208 -9.25 8.37 -15.03
CA GLY A 208 -9.10 7.71 -13.72
C GLY A 208 -9.10 6.18 -13.75
N ILE A 209 -9.03 5.57 -14.94
CA ILE A 209 -8.97 4.10 -15.12
C ILE A 209 -7.60 3.57 -14.66
N LEU A 210 -6.53 4.31 -14.96
CA LEU A 210 -5.17 3.97 -14.57
C LEU A 210 -4.60 5.00 -13.59
N ARG A 211 -3.83 4.50 -12.61
CA ARG A 211 -3.03 5.32 -11.69
C ARG A 211 -1.63 5.55 -12.26
N TRP A 212 -0.98 6.65 -11.84
CA TRP A 212 0.39 6.97 -12.25
C TRP A 212 1.37 5.83 -11.96
N SER A 213 1.25 5.16 -10.82
CA SER A 213 2.08 3.98 -10.52
C SER A 213 1.95 2.86 -11.56
N THR A 214 0.73 2.62 -12.07
CA THR A 214 0.46 1.58 -13.07
C THR A 214 1.07 1.96 -14.41
N VAL A 215 0.91 3.22 -14.82
CA VAL A 215 1.51 3.74 -16.06
C VAL A 215 3.03 3.74 -16.01
N SER A 216 3.62 4.35 -14.98
CA SER A 216 5.06 4.57 -14.89
C SER A 216 5.87 3.31 -14.54
N GLN A 217 5.34 2.42 -13.69
CA GLN A 217 6.09 1.25 -13.21
C GLN A 217 5.78 -0.04 -13.96
N GLU A 218 4.60 -0.16 -14.57
CA GLU A 218 4.14 -1.40 -15.21
C GLU A 218 3.91 -1.21 -16.72
N ARG A 219 2.84 -0.49 -17.12
CA ARG A 219 2.38 -0.42 -18.52
C ARG A 219 3.44 0.10 -19.48
N MET A 220 4.12 1.20 -19.15
CA MET A 220 5.19 1.72 -20.00
C MET A 220 6.32 0.71 -20.22
N ARG A 221 6.70 -0.04 -19.16
CA ARG A 221 7.75 -1.07 -19.28
C ARG A 221 7.30 -2.25 -20.13
N CYS A 222 6.02 -2.61 -20.05
CA CYS A 222 5.43 -3.67 -20.86
C CYS A 222 5.44 -3.30 -22.34
N LEU A 223 5.02 -2.09 -22.68
CA LEU A 223 5.01 -1.61 -24.07
C LEU A 223 6.41 -1.43 -24.65
N VAL A 224 7.39 -1.02 -23.83
CA VAL A 224 8.81 -1.02 -24.24
C VAL A 224 9.34 -2.44 -24.50
N ARG A 225 8.88 -3.46 -23.75
CA ARG A 225 9.25 -4.86 -24.05
C ARG A 225 8.61 -5.35 -25.34
N PHE A 226 7.35 -4.99 -25.57
CA PHE A 226 6.67 -5.29 -26.82
C PHE A 226 7.39 -4.65 -28.02
N ASP A 227 7.75 -3.36 -27.94
CA ASP A 227 8.56 -2.65 -28.93
C ASP A 227 9.89 -3.35 -29.26
N ARG A 228 10.59 -3.84 -28.24
CA ARG A 228 11.83 -4.60 -28.41
C ARG A 228 11.61 -5.94 -29.11
N TRP A 229 10.49 -6.60 -28.86
CA TRP A 229 10.13 -7.82 -29.58
C TRP A 229 9.77 -7.54 -31.04
N LEU A 230 9.05 -6.45 -31.31
CA LEU A 230 8.78 -6.02 -32.69
C LEU A 230 10.05 -5.71 -33.48
N SER A 231 11.11 -5.26 -32.80
CA SER A 231 12.42 -5.05 -33.42
C SER A 231 13.08 -6.34 -33.93
N THR A 232 12.55 -7.53 -33.61
CA THR A 232 13.04 -8.80 -34.15
C THR A 232 12.35 -9.21 -35.46
N PHE A 233 11.37 -8.43 -35.93
CA PHE A 233 10.60 -8.71 -37.13
C PHE A 233 11.31 -8.11 -38.35
N ALA A 234 11.07 -8.69 -39.53
CA ALA A 234 11.46 -8.07 -40.79
C ALA A 234 10.58 -6.83 -41.06
N ASP A 235 9.26 -6.97 -40.87
CA ASP A 235 8.32 -5.84 -40.82
C ASP A 235 7.59 -5.84 -39.45
N PRO A 236 7.85 -4.85 -38.58
CA PRO A 236 7.13 -4.67 -37.32
C PRO A 236 5.60 -4.55 -37.48
N LEU A 237 5.10 -4.15 -38.64
CA LEU A 237 3.67 -4.00 -38.91
C LEU A 237 2.94 -5.33 -39.11
N ASP A 238 3.67 -6.44 -39.31
CA ASP A 238 3.08 -7.78 -39.42
C ASP A 238 2.27 -8.16 -38.17
N VAL A 239 2.59 -7.56 -37.01
CA VAL A 239 1.84 -7.78 -35.77
C VAL A 239 0.40 -7.27 -35.84
N LEU A 240 0.13 -6.30 -36.72
CA LEU A 240 -1.18 -5.70 -36.98
C LEU A 240 -1.80 -6.26 -38.28
N GLY A 241 -1.32 -7.41 -38.76
CA GLY A 241 -1.76 -8.06 -39.97
C GLY A 241 -3.14 -8.75 -39.84
N ASP A 242 -3.29 -9.96 -40.37
CA ASP A 242 -4.55 -10.70 -40.27
C ASP A 242 -4.87 -11.07 -38.80
N PRO A 243 -6.05 -10.68 -38.26
CA PRO A 243 -6.45 -11.04 -36.90
C PRO A 243 -6.48 -12.54 -36.62
N ALA A 244 -6.60 -13.40 -37.64
CA ALA A 244 -6.52 -14.85 -37.48
C ALA A 244 -5.16 -15.31 -36.91
N HIS A 245 -4.08 -14.56 -37.17
CA HIS A 245 -2.75 -14.84 -36.64
C HIS A 245 -2.47 -14.20 -35.27
N ALA A 246 -3.35 -13.36 -34.74
CA ALA A 246 -3.12 -12.62 -33.50
C ALA A 246 -2.82 -13.55 -32.30
N VAL A 247 -3.51 -14.69 -32.21
CA VAL A 247 -3.26 -15.70 -31.15
C VAL A 247 -1.86 -16.31 -31.27
N GLN A 248 -1.41 -16.58 -32.49
CA GLN A 248 -0.09 -17.17 -32.75
C GLN A 248 1.03 -16.16 -32.46
N LEU A 249 0.84 -14.90 -32.85
CA LEU A 249 1.75 -13.80 -32.56
C LEU A 249 1.85 -13.55 -31.05
N ALA A 250 0.72 -13.50 -30.34
CA ALA A 250 0.70 -13.37 -28.88
C ALA A 250 1.40 -14.56 -28.18
N ALA A 251 1.25 -15.77 -28.71
CA ALA A 251 1.96 -16.95 -28.20
C ALA A 251 3.48 -16.87 -28.46
N ALA A 252 3.89 -16.33 -29.61
CA ALA A 252 5.29 -16.07 -29.93
C ALA A 252 5.91 -15.01 -29.01
N PHE A 253 5.20 -13.90 -28.78
CA PHE A 253 5.60 -12.88 -27.82
C PHE A 253 5.72 -13.47 -26.40
N ARG A 254 4.72 -14.24 -25.95
CA ARG A 254 4.75 -14.95 -24.66
C ARG A 254 6.01 -15.81 -24.51
N ARG A 255 6.37 -16.58 -25.53
CA ARG A 255 7.59 -17.42 -25.51
C ARG A 255 8.85 -16.57 -25.41
N TRP A 256 8.95 -15.50 -26.21
CA TRP A 256 10.07 -14.57 -26.17
C TRP A 256 10.21 -13.90 -24.80
N ASP A 257 9.09 -13.44 -24.24
CA ASP A 257 9.03 -12.70 -22.98
C ASP A 257 9.19 -13.59 -21.73
N SER A 258 9.06 -14.92 -21.90
CA SER A 258 9.37 -15.91 -20.87
C SER A 258 10.86 -16.13 -20.68
N ASP A 259 11.69 -15.75 -21.65
CA ASP A 259 13.15 -15.82 -21.54
C ASP A 259 13.65 -14.64 -20.68
N PRO A 260 14.30 -14.91 -19.53
CA PRO A 260 14.86 -13.87 -18.68
C PRO A 260 15.81 -12.94 -19.43
N ALA A 261 16.58 -13.42 -20.41
CA ALA A 261 17.54 -12.64 -21.18
C ALA A 261 16.88 -11.46 -21.92
N ASN A 262 15.64 -11.65 -22.38
CA ASN A 262 14.88 -10.62 -23.08
C ASN A 262 14.36 -9.52 -22.14
N ARG A 263 14.33 -9.77 -20.82
CA ARG A 263 13.91 -8.79 -19.82
C ARG A 263 15.05 -7.96 -19.22
N LEU A 264 16.30 -8.38 -19.43
CA LEU A 264 17.47 -7.68 -18.91
C LEU A 264 17.75 -6.43 -19.74
N THR A 265 17.79 -5.27 -19.07
CA THR A 265 18.09 -3.98 -19.71
C THR A 265 19.43 -3.42 -19.28
N ARG A 266 19.93 -3.83 -18.10
CA ARG A 266 21.21 -3.37 -17.55
C ARG A 266 22.19 -4.53 -17.40
N GLN A 267 23.47 -4.24 -17.60
CA GLN A 267 24.55 -5.23 -17.42
C GLN A 267 24.54 -5.83 -16.00
N SER A 268 24.21 -5.03 -14.98
CA SER A 268 24.08 -5.46 -13.58
C SER A 268 22.94 -6.46 -13.34
N GLU A 269 21.96 -6.55 -14.24
CA GLU A 269 20.82 -7.45 -14.13
C GLU A 269 21.14 -8.86 -14.64
N ARG A 270 22.25 -9.05 -15.36
CA ARG A 270 22.71 -10.36 -15.87
C ARG A 270 22.86 -11.42 -14.79
N ARG A 271 23.12 -11.02 -13.54
CA ARG A 271 23.13 -11.92 -12.38
C ARG A 271 21.80 -12.63 -12.12
N PHE A 272 20.69 -12.17 -12.71
CA PHE A 272 19.36 -12.76 -12.58
C PHE A 272 18.94 -13.56 -13.82
N ALA A 273 19.80 -13.68 -14.84
CA ALA A 273 19.49 -14.36 -16.11
C ALA A 273 19.07 -15.84 -15.94
N HIS A 274 19.49 -16.48 -14.85
CA HIS A 274 19.17 -17.89 -14.56
C HIS A 274 17.81 -18.09 -13.86
N LYS A 275 17.14 -17.00 -13.41
CA LYS A 275 15.88 -17.12 -12.68
C LYS A 275 14.70 -17.11 -13.65
N PRO A 276 13.76 -18.08 -13.58
CA PRO A 276 12.61 -18.09 -14.46
C PRO A 276 11.74 -16.85 -14.24
N VAL A 277 11.14 -16.36 -15.33
CA VAL A 277 10.22 -15.23 -15.28
C VAL A 277 8.91 -15.70 -14.63
N HIS A 278 8.43 -14.94 -13.65
CA HIS A 278 7.17 -15.26 -12.98
C HIS A 278 5.98 -15.11 -13.96
N PRO A 279 5.04 -16.07 -14.04
CA PRO A 279 3.91 -16.03 -14.98
C PRO A 279 3.07 -14.75 -14.94
N ARG A 280 2.95 -14.13 -13.77
CA ARG A 280 2.30 -12.82 -13.61
C ARG A 280 2.93 -11.73 -14.47
N GLN A 281 4.26 -11.65 -14.51
CA GLN A 281 4.94 -10.61 -15.30
C GLN A 281 4.64 -10.79 -16.79
N ILE A 282 4.65 -12.03 -17.28
CA ILE A 282 4.32 -12.36 -18.68
C ILE A 282 2.86 -12.01 -18.99
N ASN A 283 1.95 -12.31 -18.06
CA ASN A 283 0.55 -11.93 -18.20
C ASN A 283 0.33 -10.42 -18.21
N ASP A 284 1.06 -9.66 -17.39
CA ASP A 284 0.98 -8.20 -17.35
C ASP A 284 1.47 -7.60 -18.68
N ASP A 285 2.52 -8.18 -19.28
CA ASP A 285 3.02 -7.84 -20.61
C ASP A 285 1.98 -8.08 -21.72
N LEU A 286 1.38 -9.29 -21.74
CA LEU A 286 0.33 -9.64 -22.69
C LEU A 286 -0.91 -8.74 -22.54
N ARG A 287 -1.32 -8.43 -21.30
CA ARG A 287 -2.45 -7.55 -21.02
C ARG A 287 -2.20 -6.13 -21.49
N ALA A 288 -1.00 -5.59 -21.29
CA ALA A 288 -0.69 -4.24 -21.75
C ALA A 288 -0.87 -4.07 -23.27
N VAL A 289 -0.46 -5.07 -24.06
CA VAL A 289 -0.65 -5.06 -25.52
C VAL A 289 -2.11 -5.29 -25.89
N ALA A 290 -2.78 -6.25 -25.24
CA ALA A 290 -4.20 -6.53 -25.48
C ALA A 290 -5.09 -5.32 -25.16
N GLU A 291 -4.84 -4.63 -24.05
CA GLU A 291 -5.53 -3.40 -23.64
C GLU A 291 -5.26 -2.25 -24.61
N LEU A 292 -4.04 -2.10 -25.13
CA LEU A 292 -3.74 -1.13 -26.18
C LEU A 292 -4.55 -1.40 -27.45
N PHE A 293 -4.58 -2.66 -27.92
CA PHE A 293 -5.34 -3.03 -29.11
C PHE A 293 -6.84 -2.86 -28.92
N ALA A 294 -7.37 -3.24 -27.75
CA ALA A 294 -8.77 -3.03 -27.41
C ALA A 294 -9.13 -1.55 -27.38
N PHE A 295 -8.27 -0.71 -26.80
CA PHE A 295 -8.49 0.72 -26.72
C PHE A 295 -8.54 1.36 -28.12
N VAL A 296 -7.61 1.01 -29.01
CA VAL A 296 -7.61 1.54 -30.38
C VAL A 296 -8.83 1.05 -31.17
N ALA A 297 -9.14 -0.25 -31.08
CA ALA A 297 -10.29 -0.85 -31.78
C ALA A 297 -11.64 -0.27 -31.34
N ALA A 298 -11.77 0.07 -30.04
CA ALA A 298 -12.99 0.67 -29.49
C ALA A 298 -13.19 2.14 -29.92
N ASN A 299 -12.14 2.83 -30.37
CA ASN A 299 -12.16 4.27 -30.67
C ASN A 299 -11.70 4.59 -32.11
N PRO A 300 -12.32 4.02 -33.17
CA PRO A 300 -11.77 4.08 -34.53
C PRO A 300 -11.76 5.49 -35.15
N ALA A 301 -12.74 6.34 -34.81
CA ALA A 301 -12.82 7.71 -35.32
C ALA A 301 -11.71 8.59 -34.72
N GLU A 302 -11.56 8.53 -33.38
CA GLU A 302 -10.52 9.29 -32.66
C GLU A 302 -9.12 8.76 -32.98
N ALA A 303 -8.95 7.44 -33.08
CA ALA A 303 -7.68 6.83 -33.48
C ALA A 303 -7.22 7.37 -34.84
N ARG A 304 -8.13 7.53 -35.80
CA ARG A 304 -7.82 8.12 -37.11
C ARG A 304 -7.38 9.58 -37.00
N GLN A 305 -7.99 10.34 -36.10
CA GLN A 305 -7.66 11.75 -35.90
C GLN A 305 -6.32 11.93 -35.18
N VAL A 306 -6.04 11.13 -34.16
CA VAL A 306 -4.86 11.27 -33.28
C VAL A 306 -3.65 10.52 -33.85
N LEU A 307 -3.82 9.28 -34.29
CA LEU A 307 -2.73 8.40 -34.75
C LEU A 307 -2.56 8.40 -36.28
N GLY A 308 -3.54 8.91 -37.02
CA GLY A 308 -3.63 8.77 -38.47
C GLY A 308 -4.33 7.47 -38.90
N VAL A 309 -4.49 7.29 -40.21
CA VAL A 309 -5.22 6.14 -40.78
C VAL A 309 -4.44 4.84 -40.61
N GLU A 310 -3.22 4.77 -41.11
CA GLU A 310 -2.35 3.59 -41.02
C GLU A 310 -1.30 3.77 -39.90
N PRO A 311 -0.87 2.69 -39.22
CA PRO A 311 -1.26 1.29 -39.45
C PRO A 311 -2.48 0.83 -38.62
N TRP A 312 -3.03 1.70 -37.78
CA TRP A 312 -4.02 1.34 -36.76
C TRP A 312 -5.43 1.03 -37.30
N SER A 313 -5.75 1.45 -38.53
CA SER A 313 -6.95 1.04 -39.29
C SER A 313 -7.15 -0.49 -39.38
N ARG A 314 -6.07 -1.27 -39.28
CA ARG A 314 -6.08 -2.74 -39.38
C ARG A 314 -6.54 -3.41 -38.09
N VAL A 315 -6.44 -2.70 -36.96
CA VAL A 315 -6.70 -3.28 -35.64
C VAL A 315 -8.19 -3.36 -35.37
N THR A 316 -8.60 -4.50 -34.82
CA THR A 316 -9.99 -4.84 -34.51
C THR A 316 -10.07 -5.55 -33.17
N ASP A 317 -11.27 -5.70 -32.62
CA ASP A 317 -11.48 -6.45 -31.36
C ASP A 317 -10.94 -7.88 -31.42
N ALA A 318 -10.89 -8.49 -32.61
CA ALA A 318 -10.33 -9.82 -32.81
C ALA A 318 -8.82 -9.87 -32.50
N HIS A 319 -8.07 -8.80 -32.79
CA HIS A 319 -6.67 -8.69 -32.40
C HIS A 319 -6.53 -8.70 -30.87
N ALA A 320 -7.25 -7.82 -30.18
CA ALA A 320 -7.22 -7.74 -28.72
C ALA A 320 -7.62 -9.07 -28.07
N ALA A 321 -8.70 -9.69 -28.55
CA ALA A 321 -9.17 -10.99 -28.07
C ALA A 321 -8.12 -12.09 -28.27
N GLY A 322 -7.38 -12.08 -29.38
CA GLY A 322 -6.29 -13.01 -29.65
C GLY A 322 -5.17 -12.93 -28.61
N TRP A 323 -4.82 -11.71 -28.19
CA TRP A 323 -3.83 -11.46 -27.15
C TRP A 323 -4.32 -11.84 -25.75
N PHE A 324 -5.57 -11.49 -25.41
CA PHE A 324 -6.16 -11.89 -24.12
C PHE A 324 -6.22 -13.41 -23.95
N ARG A 325 -6.43 -14.18 -25.02
CA ARG A 325 -6.43 -15.66 -24.96
C ARG A 325 -5.09 -16.26 -24.53
N GLN A 326 -3.98 -15.54 -24.72
CA GLN A 326 -2.66 -15.99 -24.28
C GLN A 326 -2.34 -15.61 -22.83
N VAL A 327 -3.21 -14.85 -22.16
CA VAL A 327 -3.09 -14.58 -20.72
C VAL A 327 -3.48 -15.85 -19.96
N SER A 328 -2.48 -16.53 -19.41
CA SER A 328 -2.69 -17.81 -18.74
C SER A 328 -3.34 -17.60 -17.38
N ARG A 329 -4.27 -18.48 -17.01
CA ARG A 329 -4.68 -18.60 -15.60
C ARG A 329 -3.45 -18.95 -14.76
N ILE A 330 -3.17 -18.15 -13.75
CA ILE A 330 -2.17 -18.49 -12.74
C ILE A 330 -2.93 -19.29 -11.68
N PRO A 331 -2.66 -20.59 -11.50
CA PRO A 331 -3.28 -21.36 -10.43
C PRO A 331 -2.97 -20.66 -9.12
N HIS A 332 -4.00 -20.36 -8.34
CA HIS A 332 -3.80 -19.87 -6.99
C HIS A 332 -3.29 -21.06 -6.18
N GLN A 333 -1.97 -21.21 -6.03
CA GLN A 333 -1.44 -22.17 -5.06
C GLN A 333 -1.90 -21.72 -3.69
N ARG A 334 -2.81 -22.51 -3.09
CA ARG A 334 -3.20 -22.41 -1.69
C ARG A 334 -2.11 -23.06 -0.83
N ASP A 335 -0.86 -22.69 -1.05
CA ASP A 335 0.15 -23.11 -0.11
C ASP A 335 0.12 -22.09 1.01
N LEU A 336 -0.57 -22.46 2.10
CA LEU A 336 -0.41 -21.89 3.42
C LEU A 336 1.03 -22.18 3.87
N ASN A 337 1.99 -21.57 3.18
CA ASN A 337 3.39 -21.69 3.52
C ASN A 337 3.66 -20.66 4.60
N ASP A 338 4.17 -21.14 5.73
CA ASP A 338 4.73 -20.32 6.82
C ASP A 338 5.73 -19.27 6.31
N GLU A 339 6.23 -19.41 5.08
CA GLU A 339 7.05 -18.43 4.37
C GLU A 339 6.40 -17.03 4.23
N HIS A 340 5.06 -16.94 4.26
CA HIS A 340 4.34 -15.66 4.18
C HIS A 340 4.00 -15.05 5.55
N TYR A 341 4.19 -15.82 6.63
CA TYR A 341 3.91 -15.42 8.01
C TYR A 341 5.22 -15.18 8.75
N VAL A 342 5.34 -14.12 9.54
CA VAL A 342 6.41 -14.00 10.54
C VAL A 342 5.91 -14.65 11.82
N ASP A 343 6.57 -15.72 12.25
CA ASP A 343 6.18 -16.46 13.45
C ASP A 343 6.63 -15.77 14.74
N ASP A 344 6.13 -16.29 15.87
CA ASP A 344 6.37 -15.71 17.18
C ASP A 344 7.85 -15.75 17.56
N HIS A 345 8.59 -16.76 17.07
CA HIS A 345 10.03 -16.87 17.29
C HIS A 345 10.80 -15.74 16.60
N ALA A 346 10.49 -15.46 15.32
CA ALA A 346 11.07 -14.33 14.62
C ALA A 346 10.59 -12.99 15.18
N LEU A 347 9.30 -12.87 15.55
CA LEU A 347 8.75 -11.66 16.15
C LEU A 347 9.31 -11.36 17.54
N ALA A 348 9.82 -12.34 18.29
CA ALA A 348 10.55 -12.08 19.52
C ALA A 348 11.95 -11.49 19.26
N GLN A 349 12.62 -11.93 18.19
CA GLN A 349 13.95 -11.44 17.81
C GLN A 349 13.92 -10.03 17.18
N ILE A 350 12.88 -9.73 16.40
CA ILE A 350 12.81 -8.48 15.63
C ILE A 350 12.88 -7.23 16.53
N PRO A 351 11.96 -7.01 17.50
CA PRO A 351 11.98 -5.81 18.35
C PRO A 351 13.27 -5.66 19.13
N ALA A 352 13.88 -6.77 19.58
CA ALA A 352 15.17 -6.74 20.28
C ALA A 352 16.31 -6.22 19.39
N ALA A 353 16.25 -6.48 18.08
CA ALA A 353 17.29 -6.06 17.13
C ALA A 353 17.02 -4.70 16.47
N LEU A 354 15.76 -4.27 16.40
CA LEU A 354 15.37 -3.02 15.72
C LEU A 354 16.08 -1.75 16.20
N PRO A 355 16.46 -1.57 17.48
CA PRO A 355 17.24 -0.41 17.92
C PRO A 355 18.53 -0.20 17.12
N LEU A 356 19.13 -1.25 16.55
CA LEU A 356 20.33 -1.14 15.70
C LEU A 356 20.08 -0.26 14.47
N LEU A 357 18.85 -0.25 13.95
CA LEU A 357 18.49 0.63 12.83
C LEU A 357 18.60 2.10 13.22
N GLY A 358 18.19 2.45 14.44
CA GLY A 358 18.15 3.83 14.92
C GLY A 358 19.48 4.38 15.43
N LEU A 359 20.35 3.50 15.96
CA LEU A 359 21.65 3.89 16.52
C LEU A 359 22.59 4.55 15.50
N GLY A 360 23.42 5.48 15.99
CA GLY A 360 24.46 6.13 15.21
C GLY A 360 25.50 5.14 14.64
N ARG A 361 26.18 5.54 13.55
CA ARG A 361 27.19 4.68 12.88
C ARG A 361 28.46 4.44 13.71
N ASP A 362 28.68 5.31 14.67
CA ASP A 362 29.75 5.29 15.67
C ASP A 362 29.38 4.45 16.90
N GLU A 363 28.09 4.25 17.14
CA GLU A 363 27.58 3.43 18.23
C GLU A 363 27.52 1.93 17.87
N GLN A 364 27.58 1.07 18.89
CA GLN A 364 27.49 -0.38 18.74
C GLN A 364 26.45 -0.97 19.70
N MET A 365 25.86 -2.08 19.28
CA MET A 365 24.94 -2.85 20.12
C MET A 365 25.25 -4.34 20.02
N ALA A 366 25.24 -5.00 21.18
CA ALA A 366 25.33 -6.45 21.28
C ALA A 366 23.98 -7.08 20.92
N LEU A 367 24.01 -8.12 20.10
CA LEU A 367 22.82 -8.77 19.55
C LEU A 367 23.01 -10.28 19.47
N THR A 368 21.94 -11.01 19.78
CA THR A 368 21.84 -12.44 19.51
C THR A 368 21.28 -12.65 18.11
N ARG A 369 22.01 -13.36 17.25
CA ARG A 369 21.49 -13.80 15.94
C ARG A 369 20.50 -14.95 16.09
N GLY A 370 19.73 -15.24 15.04
CA GLY A 370 18.81 -16.40 15.01
C GLY A 370 19.51 -17.76 15.16
N ASP A 371 20.81 -17.83 14.86
CA ASP A 371 21.66 -19.01 15.11
C ASP A 371 22.25 -19.07 16.53
N GLY A 372 21.83 -18.17 17.44
CA GLY A 372 22.28 -18.10 18.82
C GLY A 372 23.63 -17.39 19.05
N HIS A 373 24.35 -17.02 17.99
CA HIS A 373 25.65 -16.34 18.15
C HIS A 373 25.46 -14.90 18.60
N GLN A 374 26.22 -14.50 19.62
CA GLN A 374 26.35 -13.11 20.04
C GLN A 374 27.27 -12.37 19.07
N ILE A 375 26.82 -11.21 18.59
CA ILE A 375 27.61 -10.31 17.77
C ILE A 375 27.54 -8.89 18.34
N SER A 376 28.58 -8.09 18.08
CA SER A 376 28.48 -6.63 18.18
C SER A 376 28.34 -6.05 16.78
N ALA A 377 27.35 -5.21 16.55
CA ALA A 377 27.12 -4.54 15.28
C ALA A 377 27.05 -3.03 15.47
N ARG A 378 27.52 -2.28 14.46
CA ARG A 378 27.40 -0.82 14.42
C ARG A 378 26.01 -0.39 13.97
N GLY A 379 25.56 0.76 14.47
CA GLY A 379 24.28 1.34 14.08
C GLY A 379 24.21 1.75 12.61
N PHE A 380 22.98 1.89 12.13
CA PHE A 380 22.66 2.22 10.74
C PHE A 380 22.38 3.71 10.51
N ASP A 381 22.22 4.49 11.58
CA ASP A 381 21.82 5.91 11.59
C ASP A 381 20.50 6.15 10.83
N ASP A 382 19.53 5.26 11.01
CA ASP A 382 18.21 5.39 10.40
C ASP A 382 17.01 5.16 11.37
N PRO A 383 16.80 6.08 12.33
CA PRO A 383 15.65 6.01 13.25
C PRO A 383 14.29 6.07 12.54
N GLN A 384 14.20 6.73 11.38
CA GLN A 384 12.97 6.75 10.58
C GLN A 384 12.62 5.33 10.08
N ALA A 385 13.57 4.62 9.49
CA ALA A 385 13.34 3.26 8.99
C ALA A 385 12.96 2.28 10.12
N MET A 386 13.54 2.46 11.32
CA MET A 386 13.18 1.72 12.53
C MET A 386 11.71 1.94 12.91
N ARG A 387 11.26 3.19 13.03
CA ARG A 387 9.87 3.52 13.39
C ARG A 387 8.89 3.10 12.29
N MET A 388 9.26 3.23 11.02
CA MET A 388 8.44 2.76 9.89
C MET A 388 8.16 1.25 9.93
N ILE A 389 9.15 0.42 10.30
CA ILE A 389 8.95 -1.03 10.36
C ILE A 389 8.15 -1.44 11.60
N LEU A 390 8.35 -0.76 12.74
CA LEU A 390 7.50 -0.93 13.94
C LEU A 390 6.03 -0.65 13.62
N LEU A 391 5.73 0.48 12.97
CA LEU A 391 4.37 0.79 12.55
C LEU A 391 3.78 -0.28 11.64
N GLN A 392 4.55 -0.85 10.70
CA GLN A 392 4.06 -1.94 9.84
C GLN A 392 3.78 -3.24 10.61
N ILE A 393 4.60 -3.56 11.62
CA ILE A 393 4.40 -4.72 12.49
C ILE A 393 3.11 -4.55 13.28
N LEU A 394 2.94 -3.41 13.95
CA LEU A 394 1.81 -3.17 14.86
C LEU A 394 0.48 -2.96 14.12
N THR A 395 0.50 -2.32 12.94
CA THR A 395 -0.74 -1.91 12.24
C THR A 395 -1.08 -2.75 11.00
N GLY A 396 -0.15 -3.59 10.53
CA GLY A 396 -0.27 -4.33 9.28
C GLY A 396 -0.49 -3.45 8.04
N ARG A 397 -0.19 -2.14 8.13
CA ARG A 397 -0.24 -1.22 6.97
C ARG A 397 0.86 -1.55 5.97
N ARG A 398 0.64 -1.20 4.71
CA ARG A 398 1.63 -1.38 3.64
C ARG A 398 2.76 -0.37 3.82
N ALA A 399 3.97 -0.76 3.44
CA ALA A 399 5.13 0.15 3.45
C ALA A 399 4.86 1.48 2.73
N SER A 400 4.14 1.46 1.61
CA SER A 400 3.77 2.67 0.88
C SER A 400 2.87 3.60 1.70
N GLU A 401 1.88 3.05 2.42
CA GLU A 401 0.89 3.79 3.21
C GLU A 401 1.54 4.47 4.42
N ILE A 402 2.49 3.80 5.08
CA ILE A 402 3.27 4.39 6.19
C ILE A 402 4.25 5.44 5.66
N ARG A 403 4.94 5.16 4.55
CA ARG A 403 5.96 6.06 3.99
C ARG A 403 5.40 7.40 3.51
N THR A 404 4.17 7.42 3.00
CA THR A 404 3.51 8.62 2.48
C THR A 404 2.44 9.18 3.43
N CYS A 405 2.37 8.71 4.68
CA CYS A 405 1.44 9.27 5.65
C CYS A 405 1.83 10.71 6.02
N LEU A 406 0.81 11.54 6.23
CA LEU A 406 0.98 12.95 6.56
C LEU A 406 1.63 13.11 7.93
N PHE A 407 2.24 14.27 8.18
CA PHE A 407 2.90 14.56 9.45
C PHE A 407 1.90 14.57 10.62
N ASP A 408 0.74 15.18 10.44
CA ASP A 408 -0.34 15.25 11.44
C ASP A 408 -1.35 14.11 11.25
N CYS A 409 -0.88 12.87 11.34
CA CYS A 409 -1.67 11.66 11.06
C CYS A 409 -2.46 11.11 12.25
N LEU A 410 -2.51 11.80 13.39
CA LEU A 410 -3.26 11.38 14.57
C LEU A 410 -4.44 12.30 14.81
N SER A 411 -5.58 11.71 15.20
CA SER A 411 -6.76 12.46 15.63
C SER A 411 -7.46 11.79 16.82
N PRO A 412 -8.16 12.56 17.67
CA PRO A 412 -8.83 12.01 18.84
C PRO A 412 -10.01 11.12 18.47
N VAL A 413 -10.34 10.19 19.37
CA VAL A 413 -11.54 9.35 19.31
C VAL A 413 -12.66 10.04 20.11
N PRO A 414 -13.92 10.13 19.60
CA PRO A 414 -15.02 10.75 20.33
C PRO A 414 -15.31 10.04 21.66
N ASN A 415 -15.66 10.80 22.70
CA ASN A 415 -15.78 10.33 24.10
C ASN A 415 -16.65 9.07 24.29
N LYS A 416 -17.74 8.89 23.53
CA LYS A 416 -18.62 7.70 23.64
C LYS A 416 -17.92 6.36 23.35
N THR A 417 -16.81 6.40 22.61
CA THR A 417 -15.98 5.22 22.30
C THR A 417 -14.86 5.01 23.31
N VAL A 418 -14.47 6.06 24.04
CA VAL A 418 -13.44 6.03 25.09
C VAL A 418 -14.01 5.49 26.40
N ASP A 419 -15.28 5.79 26.70
CA ASP A 419 -16.00 5.27 27.87
C ASP A 419 -16.12 3.72 27.85
N ALA A 420 -16.04 3.09 26.67
CA ALA A 420 -16.06 1.64 26.49
C ALA A 420 -14.67 0.98 26.58
N ALA A 421 -13.59 1.77 26.59
CA ALA A 421 -12.20 1.29 26.58
C ALA A 421 -11.52 1.40 27.97
N GLU A 422 -12.30 1.55 29.05
CA GLU A 422 -11.83 1.56 30.45
C GLU A 422 -10.58 2.42 30.75
N GLY A 423 -10.38 3.53 30.02
CA GLY A 423 -9.27 4.46 30.23
C GLY A 423 -7.98 4.18 29.43
N GLU A 424 -8.02 3.31 28.42
CA GLU A 424 -6.90 3.16 27.48
C GLU A 424 -6.75 4.39 26.55
N GLU A 425 -5.52 4.88 26.38
CA GLU A 425 -5.19 5.93 25.41
C GLU A 425 -5.28 5.37 23.97
N VAL A 426 -6.46 5.53 23.36
CA VAL A 426 -6.73 5.13 21.97
C VAL A 426 -6.82 6.36 21.06
N ALA A 427 -6.16 6.32 19.91
CA ALA A 427 -6.22 7.37 18.89
C ALA A 427 -6.68 6.81 17.52
N ARG A 428 -7.11 7.70 16.63
CA ARG A 428 -7.26 7.39 15.21
C ARG A 428 -5.97 7.73 14.47
N PHE A 429 -5.39 6.73 13.84
CA PHE A 429 -4.26 6.87 12.93
C PHE A 429 -4.75 6.92 11.48
N HIS A 430 -4.47 8.03 10.80
CA HIS A 430 -4.73 8.28 9.39
C HIS A 430 -3.52 7.84 8.55
N TYR A 431 -3.68 6.76 7.79
CA TYR A 431 -2.66 6.24 6.89
C TYR A 431 -2.93 6.70 5.45
N ALA A 432 -1.89 6.76 4.61
CA ALA A 432 -2.06 7.21 3.23
C ALA A 432 -2.68 6.13 2.32
N GLN A 433 -4.01 6.02 2.36
CA GLN A 433 -4.79 5.12 1.50
C GLN A 433 -4.56 5.47 0.02
N SER A 434 -3.96 4.53 -0.72
CA SER A 434 -3.52 4.74 -2.12
C SER A 434 -4.11 3.71 -3.10
N LYS A 435 -5.00 2.81 -2.66
CA LYS A 435 -5.49 1.71 -3.49
C LYS A 435 -7.00 1.63 -3.61
N ILE A 436 -7.74 2.13 -2.63
CA ILE A 436 -9.20 2.04 -2.60
C ILE A 436 -9.74 3.39 -2.18
N ASP A 437 -10.34 4.12 -3.13
CA ASP A 437 -10.79 5.50 -2.91
C ASP A 437 -12.00 5.58 -1.97
N ILE A 438 -12.75 4.48 -1.81
CA ILE A 438 -13.96 4.41 -0.97
C ILE A 438 -13.64 3.88 0.45
N ALA A 439 -12.45 3.32 0.67
CA ALA A 439 -12.10 2.75 1.97
C ALA A 439 -11.74 3.86 2.98
N PRO A 440 -12.13 3.72 4.26
CA PRO A 440 -11.67 4.64 5.29
C PRO A 440 -10.14 4.63 5.36
N ASP A 441 -9.57 5.80 5.48
CA ASP A 441 -8.14 6.11 5.55
C ASP A 441 -7.58 6.07 6.97
N ASN A 442 -8.37 5.61 7.95
CA ASN A 442 -7.98 5.56 9.35
C ASN A 442 -8.31 4.23 10.04
N ILE A 443 -7.53 3.94 11.06
CA ILE A 443 -7.72 2.82 12.00
C ILE A 443 -7.59 3.32 13.44
N LEU A 444 -8.18 2.60 14.38
CA LEU A 444 -7.89 2.79 15.81
C LEU A 444 -6.55 2.14 16.13
N VAL A 445 -5.76 2.84 16.95
CA VAL A 445 -4.44 2.42 17.39
C VAL A 445 -4.28 2.68 18.88
N ASP A 446 -3.48 1.84 19.52
CA ASP A 446 -3.13 1.92 20.94
C ASP A 446 -2.03 2.98 21.21
N ARG A 447 -1.71 3.13 22.51
CA ARG A 447 -0.67 4.02 23.02
C ARG A 447 0.72 3.75 22.43
N GLU A 448 1.08 2.50 22.13
CA GLU A 448 2.42 2.19 21.61
C GLU A 448 2.63 2.80 20.22
N VAL A 449 1.62 2.66 19.36
CA VAL A 449 1.63 3.27 18.02
C VAL A 449 1.63 4.79 18.10
N VAL A 450 0.84 5.37 19.01
CA VAL A 450 0.82 6.83 19.25
C VAL A 450 2.21 7.32 19.65
N ALA A 451 2.85 6.67 20.63
CA ALA A 451 4.18 7.04 21.10
C ALA A 451 5.24 6.99 19.98
N ILE A 452 5.19 5.97 19.10
CA ILE A 452 6.11 5.88 17.95
C ILE A 452 5.93 7.07 16.99
N ILE A 453 4.68 7.48 16.74
CA ILE A 453 4.38 8.61 15.86
C ILE A 453 4.85 9.93 16.48
N GLU A 454 4.56 10.14 17.76
CA GLU A 454 4.98 11.35 18.48
C GLU A 454 6.51 11.46 18.57
N GLU A 455 7.21 10.37 18.87
CA GLU A 455 8.68 10.31 18.88
C GLU A 455 9.25 10.65 17.49
N GLN A 456 8.62 10.17 16.43
CA GLN A 456 9.01 10.51 15.06
C GLN A 456 8.77 11.99 14.74
N GLN A 457 7.63 12.55 15.14
CA GLN A 457 7.33 13.98 14.97
C GLN A 457 8.35 14.85 15.72
N GLN A 458 8.65 14.50 16.97
CA GLN A 458 9.64 15.19 17.78
C GLN A 458 11.02 15.14 17.12
N TRP A 459 11.46 13.96 16.69
CA TRP A 459 12.74 13.79 16.02
C TRP A 459 12.87 14.65 14.76
N ILE A 460 11.80 14.79 13.96
CA ILE A 460 11.82 15.68 12.78
C ILE A 460 11.97 17.15 13.21
N ARG A 461 11.19 17.60 14.19
CA ARG A 461 11.25 19.00 14.68
C ARG A 461 12.62 19.36 15.22
N GLU A 462 13.26 18.45 15.96
CA GLU A 462 14.59 18.64 16.52
C GLU A 462 15.69 18.60 15.44
N ARG A 463 15.63 17.63 14.52
CA ARG A 463 16.67 17.44 13.50
C ARG A 463 16.59 18.47 12.38
N PHE A 464 15.39 18.97 12.08
CA PHE A 464 15.10 19.86 10.95
C PHE A 464 14.21 21.06 11.36
N PRO A 465 14.68 21.95 12.26
CA PRO A 465 13.85 23.02 12.85
C PRO A 465 13.34 24.08 11.86
N GLY A 466 13.92 24.17 10.66
CA GLY A 466 13.52 25.12 9.61
C GLY A 466 12.63 24.51 8.52
N ILE A 467 12.17 23.27 8.67
CA ILE A 467 11.36 22.56 7.68
C ILE A 467 9.94 22.37 8.22
N THR A 468 8.93 22.65 7.40
CA THR A 468 7.54 22.28 7.67
C THR A 468 7.26 20.93 6.98
N PRO A 469 7.28 19.81 7.71
CA PRO A 469 7.16 18.48 7.11
C PRO A 469 5.74 18.22 6.60
N ARG A 470 5.61 17.77 5.35
CA ARG A 470 4.32 17.26 4.83
C ARG A 470 4.06 15.83 5.29
N ASN A 471 5.10 14.99 5.29
CA ASN A 471 5.02 13.57 5.59
C ASN A 471 5.66 13.27 6.95
N LEU A 472 5.12 12.29 7.68
CA LEU A 472 5.70 11.82 8.95
C LEU A 472 7.11 11.23 8.77
N PHE A 473 7.37 10.61 7.61
CA PHE A 473 8.68 10.09 7.24
C PHE A 473 9.17 10.78 5.98
N MET A 474 10.33 11.43 6.06
CA MET A 474 10.81 12.34 5.01
C MET A 474 12.16 11.90 4.44
N GLN A 475 12.36 12.17 3.15
CA GLN A 475 13.67 12.03 2.53
C GLN A 475 14.67 13.01 3.17
N ARG A 476 15.85 12.55 3.56
CA ARG A 476 16.86 13.37 4.26
C ARG A 476 17.72 14.22 3.32
N THR A 477 17.95 13.74 2.11
CA THR A 477 18.83 14.39 1.13
C THR A 477 18.02 14.99 -0.01
N GLY A 478 18.33 16.19 -0.49
CA GLY A 478 17.63 16.80 -1.63
C GLY A 478 16.13 17.06 -1.41
N ASN A 479 15.72 17.29 -0.16
CA ASN A 479 14.34 17.53 0.27
C ASN A 479 14.20 18.81 1.11
N ARG A 480 14.60 19.95 0.53
CA ARG A 480 14.56 21.25 1.24
C ARG A 480 13.16 21.74 1.60
N GLN A 481 12.16 21.32 0.83
CA GLN A 481 10.75 21.62 1.10
C GLN A 481 10.19 20.80 2.28
N GLY A 482 10.82 19.67 2.64
CA GLY A 482 10.22 18.73 3.61
C GLY A 482 9.01 17.97 3.08
N ASP A 483 8.73 18.07 1.79
CA ASP A 483 7.53 17.55 1.15
C ASP A 483 7.72 16.16 0.52
N LYS A 484 8.97 15.71 0.35
CA LYS A 484 9.28 14.39 -0.20
C LYS A 484 9.20 13.31 0.88
N PRO A 485 8.36 12.27 0.68
CA PRO A 485 8.31 11.15 1.60
C PRO A 485 9.63 10.37 1.58
N TYR A 486 9.88 9.60 2.64
CA TYR A 486 11.05 8.73 2.74
C TYR A 486 11.19 7.84 1.49
N PRO A 487 12.36 7.65 0.85
CA PRO A 487 12.44 6.93 -0.43
C PRO A 487 12.21 5.41 -0.29
N SER A 488 11.36 4.84 -1.14
CA SER A 488 11.06 3.40 -1.12
C SER A 488 12.28 2.52 -1.39
N GLY A 489 13.16 2.95 -2.30
CA GLY A 489 14.41 2.25 -2.62
C GLY A 489 15.37 2.21 -1.44
N THR A 490 15.54 3.35 -0.76
CA THR A 490 16.35 3.44 0.47
C THR A 490 15.79 2.53 1.55
N TYR A 491 14.47 2.55 1.76
CA TYR A 491 13.84 1.75 2.81
C TYR A 491 14.07 0.24 2.61
N ASN A 492 13.82 -0.24 1.39
CA ASN A 492 14.07 -1.64 1.05
C ASN A 492 15.55 -2.02 1.15
N TRP A 493 16.47 -1.12 0.77
CA TRP A 493 17.90 -1.37 0.91
C TRP A 493 18.32 -1.46 2.38
N MET A 494 17.88 -0.52 3.22
CA MET A 494 18.15 -0.50 4.65
C MET A 494 17.70 -1.80 5.33
N LEU A 495 16.46 -2.25 5.07
CA LEU A 495 15.95 -3.49 5.64
C LEU A 495 16.73 -4.72 5.16
N ARG A 496 17.23 -4.74 3.92
CA ARG A 496 18.07 -5.84 3.41
C ARG A 496 19.43 -5.87 4.09
N GLU A 497 20.09 -4.73 4.23
CA GLU A 497 21.39 -4.65 4.91
C GLU A 497 21.25 -5.00 6.39
N PHE A 498 20.21 -4.51 7.05
CA PHE A 498 19.87 -4.89 8.43
C PHE A 498 19.68 -6.41 8.56
N SER A 499 18.85 -7.03 7.71
CA SER A 499 18.64 -8.48 7.75
C SER A 499 19.91 -9.29 7.52
N LYS A 500 20.85 -8.81 6.69
CA LYS A 500 22.16 -9.47 6.50
C LYS A 500 23.03 -9.44 7.75
N THR A 501 22.97 -8.34 8.51
CA THR A 501 23.76 -8.14 9.73
C THR A 501 23.21 -8.99 10.88
N VAL A 502 21.91 -8.89 11.14
CA VAL A 502 21.24 -9.50 12.31
C VAL A 502 20.91 -10.98 12.08
N LYS A 503 20.63 -11.41 10.84
CA LYS A 503 20.32 -12.81 10.51
C LYS A 503 19.22 -13.44 11.38
N ILE A 504 18.06 -12.81 11.40
CA ILE A 504 16.87 -13.31 12.10
C ILE A 504 16.37 -14.58 11.42
N THR A 505 15.94 -15.56 12.22
CA THR A 505 15.37 -16.83 11.74
C THR A 505 13.97 -17.06 12.29
N ASP A 506 13.18 -17.86 11.58
CA ASP A 506 11.93 -18.40 12.10
C ASP A 506 12.20 -19.62 13.00
N SER A 507 11.13 -20.19 13.59
CA SER A 507 11.17 -21.38 14.45
C SER A 507 11.70 -22.63 13.74
N LYS A 508 11.76 -22.62 12.40
CA LYS A 508 12.30 -23.72 11.57
C LYS A 508 13.75 -23.45 11.15
N GLY A 509 14.36 -22.38 11.66
CA GLY A 509 15.72 -21.97 11.32
C GLY A 509 15.88 -21.34 9.93
N LYS A 510 14.78 -21.02 9.22
CA LYS A 510 14.86 -20.34 7.93
C LYS A 510 15.08 -18.84 8.13
N PRO A 511 15.92 -18.18 7.31
CA PRO A 511 16.13 -16.74 7.40
C PRO A 511 14.87 -15.91 7.13
N VAL A 512 14.61 -14.91 7.99
CA VAL A 512 13.50 -13.95 7.85
C VAL A 512 14.04 -12.61 7.35
N GLY A 513 13.78 -12.30 6.08
CA GLY A 513 14.13 -11.02 5.47
C GLY A 513 13.07 -9.94 5.73
N LEU A 514 13.42 -8.89 6.47
CA LEU A 514 12.50 -7.80 6.82
C LEU A 514 12.07 -6.97 5.61
N SER A 515 12.86 -6.98 4.53
CA SER A 515 12.49 -6.31 3.27
C SER A 515 11.25 -6.89 2.59
N HIS A 516 10.77 -8.07 3.01
CA HIS A 516 9.49 -8.64 2.56
C HIS A 516 8.35 -8.13 3.45
N THR A 517 8.16 -6.81 3.47
CA THR A 517 7.30 -6.14 4.44
C THR A 517 5.82 -6.56 4.41
N HIS A 518 5.36 -7.15 3.29
CA HIS A 518 4.01 -7.69 3.19
C HIS A 518 3.74 -8.85 4.17
N ARG A 519 4.79 -9.55 4.64
CA ARG A 519 4.65 -10.61 5.66
C ARG A 519 4.09 -10.06 6.97
N PHE A 520 4.48 -8.86 7.39
CA PHE A 520 3.96 -8.23 8.61
C PHE A 520 2.47 -7.94 8.52
N ARG A 521 2.03 -7.44 7.36
CA ARG A 521 0.61 -7.29 7.07
C ARG A 521 -0.13 -8.62 7.15
N HIS A 522 0.44 -9.66 6.57
CA HIS A 522 -0.18 -10.98 6.61
C HIS A 522 -0.29 -11.47 8.06
N THR A 523 0.80 -11.40 8.84
CA THR A 523 0.83 -11.75 10.25
C THR A 523 -0.20 -10.98 11.08
N GLN A 524 -0.27 -9.65 10.94
CA GLN A 524 -1.21 -8.85 11.72
C GLN A 524 -2.67 -9.17 11.38
N LEU A 525 -3.01 -9.29 10.09
CA LEU A 525 -4.38 -9.62 9.68
C LEU A 525 -4.77 -11.05 10.06
N THR A 526 -3.82 -11.99 10.00
CA THR A 526 -4.01 -13.36 10.49
C THR A 526 -4.27 -13.38 12.00
N ARG A 527 -3.49 -12.66 12.81
CA ARG A 527 -3.69 -12.57 14.27
C ARG A 527 -5.02 -11.93 14.64
N LEU A 528 -5.42 -10.87 13.94
CA LEU A 528 -6.74 -10.26 14.11
C LEU A 528 -7.87 -11.24 13.75
N ALA A 529 -7.70 -12.06 12.71
CA ALA A 529 -8.64 -13.12 12.40
C ALA A 529 -8.66 -14.22 13.48
N GLU A 530 -7.52 -14.55 14.07
CA GLU A 530 -7.41 -15.52 15.18
C GLU A 530 -8.11 -15.05 16.44
N LEU A 531 -8.10 -13.74 16.71
CA LEU A 531 -8.86 -13.10 17.78
C LEU A 531 -10.38 -13.10 17.53
N GLY A 532 -10.85 -13.67 16.41
CA GLY A 532 -12.27 -13.83 16.12
C GLY A 532 -12.95 -12.58 15.57
N LEU A 533 -12.19 -11.60 15.06
CA LEU A 533 -12.79 -10.40 14.47
C LEU A 533 -13.70 -10.77 13.29
N PRO A 534 -14.93 -10.25 13.22
CA PRO A 534 -15.82 -10.49 12.08
C PRO A 534 -15.17 -10.08 10.75
N VAL A 535 -15.41 -10.86 9.69
CA VAL A 535 -14.77 -10.66 8.38
C VAL A 535 -14.94 -9.23 7.85
N HIS A 536 -16.11 -8.62 8.04
CA HIS A 536 -16.36 -7.24 7.61
C HIS A 536 -15.51 -6.20 8.38
N VAL A 537 -15.24 -6.43 9.67
CA VAL A 537 -14.33 -5.60 10.49
C VAL A 537 -12.90 -5.78 10.01
N LEU A 538 -12.47 -7.02 9.77
CA LEU A 538 -11.14 -7.31 9.23
C LEU A 538 -10.94 -6.70 7.83
N MET A 539 -11.95 -6.76 6.97
CA MET A 539 -11.95 -6.10 5.66
C MET A 539 -11.80 -4.59 5.79
N ARG A 540 -12.57 -3.96 6.69
CA ARG A 540 -12.48 -2.53 6.96
C ARG A 540 -11.09 -2.15 7.48
N TYR A 541 -10.59 -2.87 8.48
CA TYR A 541 -9.26 -2.67 9.03
C TYR A 541 -8.20 -2.82 7.95
N ALA A 542 -8.25 -3.89 7.14
CA ALA A 542 -7.30 -4.14 6.08
C ALA A 542 -7.41 -3.13 4.92
N GLY A 543 -8.56 -2.48 4.72
CA GLY A 543 -8.85 -1.77 3.47
C GLY A 543 -8.91 -2.76 2.32
N HIS A 544 -9.82 -3.74 2.40
CA HIS A 544 -10.14 -4.69 1.33
C HIS A 544 -11.52 -4.40 0.76
N ALA A 545 -11.61 -4.29 -0.57
CA ALA A 545 -12.88 -4.01 -1.24
C ALA A 545 -13.78 -5.25 -1.33
N THR A 546 -13.21 -6.45 -1.36
CA THR A 546 -13.97 -7.70 -1.50
C THR A 546 -13.66 -8.69 -0.38
N PRO A 547 -14.66 -9.49 0.07
CA PRO A 547 -14.43 -10.51 1.09
C PRO A 547 -13.35 -11.52 0.70
N SER A 548 -13.25 -11.88 -0.59
CA SER A 548 -12.24 -12.82 -1.09
C SER A 548 -10.81 -12.42 -0.74
N MET A 549 -10.50 -11.13 -0.62
CA MET A 549 -9.19 -10.63 -0.19
C MET A 549 -8.93 -10.78 1.32
N SER A 550 -9.96 -10.96 2.14
CA SER A 550 -9.80 -11.24 3.58
C SER A 550 -9.99 -12.72 3.89
N MET A 551 -10.71 -13.45 3.05
CA MET A 551 -11.01 -14.86 3.28
C MET A 551 -9.75 -15.72 3.35
N HIS A 552 -8.62 -15.36 2.75
CA HIS A 552 -7.40 -16.16 2.92
C HIS A 552 -6.79 -16.09 4.32
N TYR A 553 -7.16 -15.10 5.16
CA TYR A 553 -6.79 -15.09 6.59
C TYR A 553 -7.73 -15.96 7.44
N VAL A 554 -8.93 -16.25 6.95
CA VAL A 554 -10.04 -16.83 7.74
C VAL A 554 -10.35 -18.27 7.31
N ALA A 555 -10.45 -18.52 6.01
CA ALA A 555 -10.97 -19.75 5.40
C ALA A 555 -10.09 -21.00 5.59
N ALA A 556 -8.93 -20.86 6.22
CA ALA A 556 -7.92 -21.90 6.34
C ALA A 556 -7.90 -22.61 7.70
N ARG A 557 -8.83 -22.30 8.61
CA ARG A 557 -8.79 -22.83 9.99
C ARG A 557 -10.07 -23.57 10.34
N GLN A 558 -10.07 -24.85 9.99
CA GLN A 558 -11.12 -25.80 10.33
C GLN A 558 -11.39 -25.82 11.85
N GLU A 559 -10.33 -25.69 12.66
CA GLU A 559 -10.40 -25.60 14.12
C GLU A 559 -11.19 -24.37 14.61
N HIS A 560 -11.07 -23.22 13.96
CA HIS A 560 -11.85 -22.01 14.30
C HIS A 560 -13.30 -22.09 13.82
N ALA A 561 -13.55 -22.71 12.66
CA ALA A 561 -14.90 -22.95 12.18
C ALA A 561 -15.66 -23.93 13.10
N GLU A 562 -14.96 -24.97 13.56
CA GLU A 562 -15.47 -25.94 14.54
C GLU A 562 -15.68 -25.27 15.91
N GLN A 563 -14.72 -24.48 16.42
CA GLN A 563 -14.89 -23.75 17.68
C GLN A 563 -16.03 -22.72 17.63
N ALA A 564 -16.18 -21.97 16.53
CA ALA A 564 -17.27 -21.00 16.35
C ALA A 564 -18.64 -21.70 16.26
N PHE A 565 -18.71 -22.85 15.60
CA PHE A 565 -19.92 -23.67 15.54
C PHE A 565 -20.24 -24.29 16.92
N LEU A 566 -19.23 -24.81 17.62
CA LEU A 566 -19.39 -25.42 18.94
C LEU A 566 -19.75 -24.39 20.03
N ALA A 567 -19.26 -23.15 19.92
CA ALA A 567 -19.67 -22.04 20.78
C ALA A 567 -21.16 -21.68 20.64
N THR A 568 -21.82 -22.08 19.54
CA THR A 568 -23.26 -21.93 19.35
C THR A 568 -24.10 -23.10 19.87
N ALA A 569 -23.50 -24.12 20.52
CA ALA A 569 -24.25 -25.23 21.10
C ALA A 569 -25.13 -24.75 22.27
N LYS A 570 -26.44 -24.71 22.03
CA LYS A 570 -27.41 -24.23 23.02
C LYS A 570 -28.04 -25.38 23.83
N LEU A 571 -28.49 -25.06 25.04
CA LEU A 571 -29.18 -25.96 25.98
C LEU A 571 -30.65 -25.54 26.12
N ARG A 572 -31.57 -26.53 26.19
CA ARG A 572 -32.95 -26.32 26.65
C ARG A 572 -33.01 -26.23 28.18
N ALA A 573 -34.13 -25.75 28.71
CA ALA A 573 -34.40 -25.64 30.16
C ALA A 573 -34.15 -26.95 30.95
N ASP A 574 -34.36 -28.11 30.30
CA ASP A 574 -34.15 -29.43 30.89
C ASP A 574 -32.69 -29.91 30.80
N GLY A 575 -31.76 -29.08 30.34
CA GLY A 575 -30.34 -29.39 30.18
C GLY A 575 -29.99 -30.26 28.98
N THR A 576 -30.93 -30.52 28.06
CA THR A 576 -30.66 -31.22 26.80
C THR A 576 -30.08 -30.26 25.75
N HIS A 577 -29.22 -30.77 24.86
CA HIS A 577 -28.69 -29.98 23.76
C HIS A 577 -29.76 -29.75 22.67
N VAL A 578 -29.78 -28.55 22.11
CA VAL A 578 -30.62 -28.25 20.94
C VAL A 578 -29.96 -28.85 19.70
N THR A 579 -30.57 -29.88 19.12
CA THR A 579 -30.16 -30.44 17.83
C THR A 579 -30.85 -29.67 16.71
N PHE A 580 -30.09 -29.06 15.80
CA PHE A 580 -30.63 -28.44 14.60
C PHE A 580 -30.57 -29.44 13.44
N SER A 581 -31.72 -29.72 12.80
CA SER A 581 -31.78 -30.54 11.59
C SER A 581 -31.41 -29.70 10.35
N ARG A 582 -30.86 -30.34 9.31
CA ARG A 582 -30.57 -29.69 8.02
C ARG A 582 -31.82 -29.18 7.29
N ASP A 583 -32.98 -29.75 7.58
CA ASP A 583 -34.27 -29.34 6.99
C ASP A 583 -34.95 -28.18 7.76
N ASP A 584 -34.38 -27.76 8.90
CA ASP A 584 -34.92 -26.69 9.76
C ASP A 584 -34.26 -25.33 9.46
N HIS A 585 -34.37 -24.85 8.22
CA HIS A 585 -33.74 -23.59 7.78
C HIS A 585 -34.22 -22.35 8.56
N ASP A 586 -35.44 -22.35 9.09
CA ASP A 586 -35.97 -21.23 9.89
C ASP A 586 -35.34 -21.16 11.31
N SER A 587 -34.93 -22.30 11.87
CA SER A 587 -34.37 -22.42 13.23
C SER A 587 -33.00 -21.74 13.38
N MET A 588 -32.19 -21.74 12.31
CA MET A 588 -30.87 -21.10 12.30
C MET A 588 -30.96 -19.57 12.29
N HIS A 589 -32.03 -19.00 11.75
CA HIS A 589 -32.23 -17.54 11.69
C HIS A 589 -32.98 -16.98 12.90
N LEU A 590 -33.67 -17.81 13.68
CA LEU A 590 -34.40 -17.40 14.90
C LEU A 590 -33.48 -16.84 15.98
N LEU A 591 -32.25 -17.34 16.13
CA LEU A 591 -31.30 -16.85 17.14
C LEU A 591 -30.76 -15.45 16.84
N ASN A 592 -30.62 -15.09 15.56
CA ASN A 592 -30.22 -13.74 15.13
C ASN A 592 -31.42 -12.76 15.08
N ARG A 593 -32.65 -13.25 15.28
CA ARG A 593 -33.91 -12.48 15.25
C ARG A 593 -34.75 -12.64 16.52
N ALA A 594 -34.20 -13.20 17.59
CA ALA A 594 -34.92 -13.36 18.83
C ALA A 594 -35.06 -11.99 19.51
N ASP A 595 -36.09 -11.23 19.13
CA ASP A 595 -36.42 -9.91 19.68
C ASP A 595 -36.76 -9.93 21.18
N ARG A 596 -36.72 -11.11 21.83
CA ARG A 596 -37.07 -11.34 23.23
C ARG A 596 -35.88 -11.88 24.01
N PHE A 597 -35.00 -10.97 24.42
CA PHE A 597 -33.91 -11.26 25.35
C PHE A 597 -34.45 -11.52 26.74
N LEU A 598 -33.99 -12.62 27.37
CA LEU A 598 -34.24 -12.91 28.79
C LEU A 598 -32.93 -12.72 29.56
N PRO A 599 -32.95 -12.31 30.84
CA PRO A 599 -31.73 -12.12 31.63
C PRO A 599 -30.83 -13.37 31.71
N HIS A 600 -31.41 -14.55 31.58
CA HIS A 600 -30.78 -15.87 31.70
C HIS A 600 -30.77 -16.71 30.40
N GLY A 601 -31.16 -16.13 29.25
CA GLY A 601 -31.16 -16.86 27.97
C GLY A 601 -32.04 -16.23 26.88
N TRP A 602 -32.57 -17.06 25.99
CA TRP A 602 -33.39 -16.66 24.84
C TRP A 602 -34.74 -17.38 24.82
N CYS A 603 -35.76 -16.69 24.28
CA CYS A 603 -37.05 -17.27 23.96
C CYS A 603 -37.13 -17.61 22.47
N MET A 604 -37.28 -18.89 22.13
CA MET A 604 -37.44 -19.39 20.76
C MET A 604 -38.90 -19.38 20.28
N LEU A 605 -39.80 -18.67 20.97
CA LEU A 605 -41.17 -18.49 20.51
C LEU A 605 -41.16 -17.66 19.22
N PRO A 606 -41.86 -18.09 18.15
CA PRO A 606 -41.87 -17.34 16.88
C PRO A 606 -42.28 -15.87 17.07
N PRO A 607 -41.66 -14.90 16.37
CA PRO A 607 -41.88 -13.47 16.59
C PRO A 607 -43.35 -13.01 16.52
N LEU A 608 -44.16 -13.67 15.69
CA LEU A 608 -45.59 -13.36 15.50
C LEU A 608 -46.48 -13.84 16.66
N GLN A 609 -45.97 -14.63 17.61
CA GLN A 609 -46.74 -15.16 18.73
C GLN A 609 -46.44 -14.40 20.03
N THR A 610 -47.46 -13.96 20.76
CA THR A 610 -47.30 -13.33 22.08
C THR A 610 -47.25 -14.39 23.18
N CYS A 611 -46.44 -14.15 24.22
CA CYS A 611 -46.38 -15.01 25.40
C CYS A 611 -47.30 -14.46 26.48
N ASP A 612 -48.20 -15.29 26.99
CA ASP A 612 -49.09 -15.00 28.13
C ASP A 612 -48.56 -15.59 29.46
N LYS A 613 -47.45 -16.34 29.41
CA LYS A 613 -46.84 -17.03 30.56
C LYS A 613 -45.79 -16.14 31.24
N GLY A 614 -46.18 -15.43 32.29
CA GLY A 614 -45.24 -14.72 33.17
C GLY A 614 -44.45 -15.68 34.06
N ASN A 615 -43.13 -15.51 34.16
CA ASN A 615 -42.22 -16.20 35.10
C ASN A 615 -42.10 -17.73 34.97
N VAL A 616 -42.33 -18.32 33.78
CA VAL A 616 -42.25 -19.78 33.54
C VAL A 616 -41.05 -20.17 32.65
N CYS A 617 -40.14 -19.24 32.34
CA CYS A 617 -39.10 -19.47 31.32
C CYS A 617 -38.22 -20.70 31.60
N LEU A 618 -37.79 -20.91 32.85
CA LEU A 618 -36.93 -22.03 33.25
C LEU A 618 -37.64 -23.40 33.26
N THR A 619 -38.93 -23.44 32.98
CA THR A 619 -39.70 -24.68 32.77
C THR A 619 -40.43 -24.67 31.41
N CYS A 620 -40.12 -23.69 30.56
CA CYS A 620 -40.73 -23.50 29.25
C CYS A 620 -39.99 -24.31 28.17
N SER A 621 -40.75 -24.96 27.28
CA SER A 621 -40.19 -25.80 26.20
C SER A 621 -39.45 -25.02 25.11
N VAL A 622 -39.69 -23.71 24.99
CA VAL A 622 -39.05 -22.83 24.00
C VAL A 622 -37.95 -21.96 24.61
N PHE A 623 -37.58 -22.18 25.88
CA PHE A 623 -36.44 -21.51 26.49
C PHE A 623 -35.13 -22.20 26.13
N VAL A 624 -34.14 -21.37 25.81
CA VAL A 624 -32.81 -21.82 25.39
C VAL A 624 -31.73 -20.96 26.07
N THR A 625 -30.64 -21.56 26.52
CA THR A 625 -29.51 -20.87 27.18
C THR A 625 -28.15 -21.48 26.77
N ASP A 626 -27.05 -20.90 27.23
CA ASP A 626 -25.69 -21.40 27.04
C ASP A 626 -24.74 -20.91 28.14
N ALA A 627 -23.44 -21.24 28.02
CA ALA A 627 -22.42 -20.86 28.98
C ALA A 627 -22.25 -19.34 29.18
N SER A 628 -22.63 -18.52 28.19
CA SER A 628 -22.53 -17.05 28.34
C SER A 628 -23.48 -16.48 29.39
N HIS A 629 -24.55 -17.21 29.71
CA HIS A 629 -25.53 -16.83 30.73
C HIS A 629 -25.24 -17.42 32.12
N GLN A 630 -24.11 -18.13 32.29
CA GLN A 630 -23.77 -18.78 33.57
C GLN A 630 -23.83 -17.83 34.77
N PRO A 631 -23.26 -16.60 34.74
CA PRO A 631 -23.32 -15.70 35.90
C PRO A 631 -24.75 -15.30 36.29
N ALA A 632 -25.65 -15.16 35.30
CA ALA A 632 -27.06 -14.85 35.53
C ALA A 632 -27.80 -16.06 36.14
N LEU A 633 -27.53 -17.28 35.63
CA LEU A 633 -28.10 -18.51 36.16
C LEU A 633 -27.66 -18.79 37.61
N GLU A 634 -26.38 -18.54 37.94
CA GLU A 634 -25.85 -18.69 39.31
C GLU A 634 -26.50 -17.73 40.29
N ARG A 635 -26.67 -16.46 39.88
CA ARG A 635 -27.36 -15.46 40.70
C ARG A 635 -28.80 -15.85 40.96
N GLN A 636 -29.52 -16.27 39.93
CA GLN A 636 -30.93 -16.65 40.07
C GLN A 636 -31.11 -17.91 40.91
N LEU A 637 -30.17 -18.87 40.86
CA LEU A 637 -30.20 -20.04 41.74
C LEU A 637 -30.11 -19.62 43.21
N ALA A 638 -29.14 -18.77 43.55
CA ALA A 638 -28.94 -18.28 44.92
C ALA A 638 -30.16 -17.49 45.43
N GLU A 639 -30.74 -16.63 44.58
CA GLU A 639 -31.95 -15.88 44.91
C GLU A 639 -33.17 -16.79 45.13
N THR A 640 -33.34 -17.81 44.29
CA THR A 640 -34.43 -18.79 44.39
C THR A 640 -34.30 -19.63 45.67
N GLU A 641 -33.09 -20.10 45.99
CA GLU A 641 -32.80 -20.85 47.20
C GLU A 641 -33.08 -20.01 48.47
N ALA A 642 -32.59 -18.76 48.50
CA ALA A 642 -32.86 -17.83 49.60
C ALA A 642 -34.35 -17.50 49.76
N LEU A 643 -35.12 -17.44 48.66
CA LEU A 643 -36.56 -17.24 48.70
C LEU A 643 -37.29 -18.47 49.27
N ILE A 644 -36.95 -19.67 48.81
CA ILE A 644 -37.54 -20.93 49.30
C ILE A 644 -37.30 -21.03 50.81
N ASN A 645 -36.06 -20.87 51.27
CA ASN A 645 -35.70 -21.01 52.67
C ASN A 645 -36.42 -19.99 53.56
N ARG A 646 -36.40 -18.70 53.20
CA ARG A 646 -37.09 -17.66 53.98
C ARG A 646 -38.60 -17.92 54.09
N THR A 647 -39.22 -18.36 52.99
CA THR A 647 -40.68 -18.55 52.94
C THR A 647 -41.12 -19.80 53.70
N THR A 648 -40.36 -20.90 53.60
CA THR A 648 -40.69 -22.14 54.34
C THR A 648 -40.42 -21.99 55.84
N THR A 649 -39.36 -21.28 56.23
CA THR A 649 -39.09 -20.96 57.64
C THR A 649 -40.19 -20.07 58.23
N ALA A 650 -40.57 -18.98 57.56
CA ALA A 650 -41.65 -18.10 58.02
C ALA A 650 -42.98 -18.86 58.16
N PHE A 651 -43.30 -19.76 57.22
CA PHE A 651 -44.49 -20.60 57.30
C PHE A 651 -44.45 -21.54 58.51
N GLN A 652 -43.31 -22.17 58.77
CA GLN A 652 -43.12 -23.05 59.94
C GLN A 652 -43.30 -22.28 61.24
N GLU A 653 -42.72 -21.09 61.36
CA GLU A 653 -42.82 -20.22 62.54
C GLU A 653 -44.28 -19.78 62.77
N GLN A 654 -44.99 -19.44 61.70
CA GLN A 654 -46.36 -18.94 61.79
C GLN A 654 -47.40 -20.04 62.07
N HIS A 655 -47.19 -21.26 61.54
CA HIS A 655 -48.20 -22.32 61.56
C HIS A 655 -47.81 -23.54 62.39
N GLY A 656 -46.62 -23.57 62.98
CA GLY A 656 -46.13 -24.67 63.83
C GLY A 656 -45.89 -26.00 63.09
N ARG A 657 -45.96 -26.01 61.76
CA ARG A 657 -45.82 -27.19 60.90
C ARG A 657 -45.14 -26.82 59.58
N PRO A 658 -44.46 -27.79 58.92
CA PRO A 658 -43.76 -27.50 57.66
C PRO A 658 -44.74 -27.14 56.56
N MET A 659 -44.27 -26.31 55.62
CA MET A 659 -45.04 -26.01 54.41
C MET A 659 -45.32 -27.33 53.67
N PRO A 660 -46.60 -27.64 53.35
CA PRO A 660 -46.95 -28.86 52.64
C PRO A 660 -46.18 -28.99 51.33
N GLU A 661 -45.69 -30.19 51.03
CA GLU A 661 -44.88 -30.43 49.83
C GLU A 661 -45.67 -30.26 48.53
N ASP A 662 -46.99 -30.40 48.60
CA ASP A 662 -47.94 -30.19 47.51
C ASP A 662 -48.35 -28.71 47.32
N ASN A 663 -47.77 -27.79 48.10
CA ASN A 663 -48.00 -26.37 47.92
C ASN A 663 -47.54 -25.92 46.52
N ILE A 664 -48.48 -25.44 45.72
CA ILE A 664 -48.26 -25.11 44.30
C ILE A 664 -47.12 -24.11 44.10
N TRP A 665 -46.97 -23.12 44.99
CA TRP A 665 -45.92 -22.11 44.90
C TRP A 665 -44.55 -22.68 45.26
N LEU A 666 -44.49 -23.53 46.29
CA LEU A 666 -43.27 -24.24 46.66
C LEU A 666 -42.84 -25.22 45.57
N LEU A 667 -43.78 -25.96 44.98
CA LEU A 667 -43.52 -26.85 43.84
C LEU A 667 -42.95 -26.11 42.64
N GLN A 668 -43.51 -24.95 42.29
CA GLN A 668 -42.99 -24.13 41.18
C GLN A 668 -41.56 -23.64 41.44
N ARG A 669 -41.27 -23.13 42.65
CA ARG A 669 -39.91 -22.66 42.99
C ARG A 669 -38.91 -23.82 43.08
N ARG A 670 -39.33 -24.98 43.58
CA ARG A 670 -38.50 -26.21 43.57
C ARG A 670 -38.20 -26.67 42.14
N ALA A 671 -39.16 -26.60 41.22
CA ALA A 671 -38.95 -26.93 39.82
C ALA A 671 -37.97 -25.96 39.13
N GLU A 672 -38.07 -24.66 39.40
CA GLU A 672 -37.12 -23.65 38.93
C GLU A 672 -35.71 -23.91 39.48
N HIS A 673 -35.60 -24.15 40.78
CA HIS A 673 -34.32 -24.49 41.44
C HIS A 673 -33.69 -25.75 40.82
N ALA A 674 -34.48 -26.79 40.57
CA ALA A 674 -34.02 -28.02 39.93
C ALA A 674 -33.53 -27.78 38.49
N ALA A 675 -34.25 -26.98 37.70
CA ALA A 675 -33.85 -26.61 36.34
C ALA A 675 -32.52 -25.83 36.34
N LEU A 676 -32.37 -24.83 37.21
CA LEU A 676 -31.13 -24.05 37.37
C LEU A 676 -29.96 -24.92 37.81
N THR A 677 -30.17 -25.78 38.80
CA THR A 677 -29.15 -26.73 39.29
C THR A 677 -28.69 -27.65 38.17
N LYS A 678 -29.64 -28.19 37.38
CA LYS A 678 -29.36 -29.07 36.25
C LYS A 678 -28.61 -28.34 35.14
N LEU A 679 -29.04 -27.15 34.75
CA LEU A 679 -28.38 -26.32 33.73
C LEU A 679 -26.95 -25.99 34.13
N LEU A 680 -26.73 -25.52 35.36
CA LEU A 680 -25.40 -25.21 35.88
C LEU A 680 -24.53 -26.45 36.01
N ALA A 681 -25.09 -27.59 36.43
CA ALA A 681 -24.37 -28.85 36.43
C ALA A 681 -23.96 -29.27 35.02
N THR A 682 -24.84 -29.15 34.01
CA THR A 682 -24.50 -29.45 32.60
C THR A 682 -23.42 -28.51 32.07
N ILE A 683 -23.52 -27.20 32.34
CA ILE A 683 -22.52 -26.19 31.93
C ILE A 683 -21.17 -26.47 32.60
N ARG A 684 -21.15 -26.84 33.89
CA ARG A 684 -19.92 -27.09 34.67
C ARG A 684 -19.28 -28.46 34.43
N THR A 685 -20.07 -29.50 34.14
CA THR A 685 -19.55 -30.85 33.85
C THR A 685 -19.04 -30.99 32.42
N LYS A 686 -19.52 -30.12 31.51
CA LYS A 686 -19.04 -30.02 30.13
C LYS A 686 -18.81 -28.56 29.74
N PRO A 687 -17.83 -27.85 30.35
CA PRO A 687 -17.47 -26.52 29.89
C PRO A 687 -16.90 -26.71 28.47
N GLY A 688 -17.66 -26.34 27.45
CA GLY A 688 -17.21 -26.42 26.05
C GLY A 688 -16.78 -27.81 25.52
N GLN A 689 -17.21 -28.94 26.12
CA GLN A 689 -16.86 -30.24 25.55
C GLN A 689 -17.69 -30.50 24.28
N ALA A 690 -16.95 -30.66 23.18
CA ALA A 690 -17.43 -30.83 21.82
C ALA A 690 -18.67 -31.72 21.71
N VAL A 691 -19.65 -31.29 20.92
CA VAL A 691 -20.62 -32.21 20.32
C VAL A 691 -19.80 -33.16 19.46
N GLN A 692 -19.57 -34.39 19.93
CA GLN A 692 -19.02 -35.44 19.10
C GLN A 692 -20.03 -35.71 17.99
N GLY A 693 -19.69 -35.36 16.75
CA GLY A 693 -20.30 -35.99 15.60
C GLY A 693 -20.14 -37.51 15.72
N ALA A 694 -21.14 -38.26 15.28
CA ALA A 694 -21.06 -39.72 15.29
C ALA A 694 -19.77 -40.20 14.57
N GLY A 695 -18.87 -40.87 15.30
CA GLY A 695 -17.74 -41.62 14.71
C GLY A 695 -16.30 -41.24 15.07
N CYS A 696 -16.01 -40.37 16.05
CA CYS A 696 -14.61 -40.02 16.39
C CYS A 696 -14.23 -40.32 17.86
N GLY A 697 -13.09 -40.97 18.08
CA GLY A 697 -12.52 -41.31 19.39
C GLY A 697 -11.93 -40.09 20.12
N ALA A 698 -11.96 -40.13 21.45
CA ALA A 698 -11.64 -39.01 22.32
C ALA A 698 -10.14 -38.69 22.39
N ALA A 699 -9.79 -37.40 22.25
CA ALA A 699 -8.56 -36.82 22.76
C ALA A 699 -8.90 -35.58 23.63
N PRO A 700 -8.15 -35.30 24.71
CA PRO A 700 -8.55 -34.31 25.70
C PRO A 700 -8.15 -32.90 25.26
N THR A 701 -9.15 -32.03 25.04
CA THR A 701 -8.96 -30.59 24.87
C THR A 701 -9.64 -29.83 26.01
N VAL A 702 -8.85 -29.05 26.74
CA VAL A 702 -9.28 -28.16 27.82
C VAL A 702 -9.81 -26.84 27.20
N PRO A 703 -10.92 -26.25 27.72
CA PRO A 703 -11.40 -24.95 27.27
C PRO A 703 -10.62 -23.82 27.94
N VAL A 704 -10.16 -22.85 27.13
CA VAL A 704 -9.62 -21.57 27.63
C VAL A 704 -10.77 -20.57 27.72
N ALA A 705 -11.02 -20.05 28.92
CA ALA A 705 -11.94 -18.94 29.13
C ALA A 705 -11.31 -17.64 28.63
N LEU A 706 -12.04 -16.91 27.77
CA LEU A 706 -11.68 -15.57 27.33
C LEU A 706 -11.87 -14.60 28.50
N THR A 707 -10.75 -14.26 29.14
CA THR A 707 -10.59 -13.02 29.91
C THR A 707 -9.47 -12.26 29.23
N LEU A 708 -9.76 -11.07 28.70
CA LEU A 708 -8.74 -10.15 28.21
C LEU A 708 -7.99 -9.63 29.44
N ASP A 709 -6.94 -10.35 29.85
CA ASP A 709 -6.02 -9.91 30.90
C ASP A 709 -4.86 -9.16 30.24
N LEU A 710 -4.97 -7.83 30.26
CA LEU A 710 -4.00 -6.89 29.70
C LEU A 710 -2.74 -6.73 30.60
N ASP A 711 -2.68 -7.38 31.77
CA ASP A 711 -1.61 -7.19 32.76
C ASP A 711 -0.60 -8.34 32.85
N ARG A 712 -0.62 -9.30 31.90
CA ARG A 712 0.25 -10.49 31.96
C ARG A 712 1.76 -10.20 31.90
N HIS A 713 2.18 -8.96 31.64
CA HIS A 713 3.58 -8.54 31.70
C HIS A 713 4.07 -8.07 33.09
N ARG A 714 3.22 -8.04 34.13
CA ARG A 714 3.63 -7.60 35.48
C ARG A 714 3.55 -8.69 36.55
N ARG A 715 4.28 -9.80 36.37
CA ARG A 715 4.72 -10.64 37.51
C ARG A 715 6.11 -11.22 37.28
N THR A 716 7.13 -10.42 37.57
CA THR A 716 8.33 -10.92 38.25
C THR A 716 8.26 -10.43 39.69
N ARG A 717 8.40 -11.36 40.65
CA ARG A 717 9.02 -11.16 41.99
C ARG A 717 8.74 -12.34 42.93
N PRO A 718 9.52 -12.52 44.02
CA PRO A 718 10.58 -11.64 44.54
C PRO A 718 11.93 -11.78 43.81
#